data_AF-A0A1L9VCF2-F1
#
_entry.id   AF-A0A1L9VCF2-F1
#
_cell.length_a   1.000
_cell.length_b   1.000
_cell.length_c   1.000
_cell.angle_alpha   90.00
_cell.angle_beta   90.00
_cell.angle_gamma   90.00
#
_symmetry.space_group_name_H-M   'P 1'
#
loop_
_entity.id
_entity.type
_entity.pdbx_description
1 polymer ?
#
loop_
_entity_poly.entity_id
_entity_poly.type
_entity_poly.pdbx_seq_one_letter_code
_entity_poly.pdbx_strand_id
1 'polypeptide(L)'
;MEQQSNRTHRPAKEKKKYEGSNPKAFAVSNPGKLNKQAARSHDIKEKRLHVPLVDRIPEEAPPVIVAVVGPSGVGKTTLIKSLIRRYTKQTLSTPQGPLTVITSKKRRLTFLESPSDSLASMIDVAKIADIVLLMIDGNYGFEMETMEFLNVLGSHGMPGNVFGILTHLDLFKKQSTLKAAKKRLKNRFWSELYNGAKLFYLSGVVNGRYPDREVHNLSRFLSIMKNPRPLIWRNSHPYALADRFLDITPPTQIEEDPKCDRTVALYGYLRGTNFPATGARVHVPGVGDLTVSEIEGLPDPCPTPFIDQQMAKATGRDSRRRLGDKQKLLFAPMSDVGGVLVDKDAVYIDVKTANFNRDEDEEEEDPDRRGLGEQLVVGLQGERKLLGEADAGVRLFRGGGAIDKADDEDEETGRTKRRSIKALEGEEDSQGLSGDDDEGFESGEGDEEEDDEDEDEDEMDDDDDEEVDVSTPADFETSFKEKQNGNARREEGDLAFADSDSDLGSISSAEDQVLDEDDEDEDDNDDDDDMEGEEEESAVRWKENMLANAQSLHGKPKFRVTDLSRILYDDAVAPAEVMKRWSGKEESDEDDEDQEDGEDDFFKKTNAEKEELADNRAIPEFDYEQLEKKWQEEERLEALRSRFVTGKLSRGDDDDDDDDDDVDDAFDEDEDDEGDGEFEDLETGETFGKEEGEEESEAEEKEEGPVDLDAERERNAKKKEELRLRFEEEDREGFGKQKDNSRGDADEEFGEDDWYDAQKAKLQKQQDINRAEFDSLDPASRARAEGFKAGTYARIVLEKVPYEFAAKFNPRFPLIVGGLSPTEDRFGYVQIRIKRHRWHKKILKSNDPLIFSLGWRRFQSTPIYSTSDSRTRNRMLKYSPEHMHCSGTFYGPLVAPNTGFCCVQSFSNKNPGFRIAATGTVLSVDEHTEIVKKLKLTGYPYKIFKNTAFIKDMFNSSLEIAKFEGASVRTVSGIRGQIKRALSKPEGCFRATFEDKILMSDLVFLRAWYPIKPHRFYNPVTNLLDLPEDGTHGDSGWQGMRLTGQVRHEEGIAIPTKKGAEYRPIDRPERHFNPLRVPKQLAADLPFKSQITKMRSKKDQTYMQKRAVVLAGEEKKARDLMQKLTTMRNDKHAKRAAKQEERRQVHRAKVADSLEKKNEREKRERDDYWRREGKKRKNPDGESGGGRGKKRR
;
A
#
# COMPACT_ATOMS: atom_id res chain seq x y z
N MET A 1 -68.74 61.23 25.73
CA MET A 1 -68.71 59.81 25.32
C MET A 1 -67.36 59.55 24.71
N GLU A 2 -66.59 58.64 25.30
CA GLU A 2 -65.41 58.01 24.68
C GLU A 2 -65.46 56.52 25.08
N GLN A 3 -65.08 55.62 24.18
CA GLN A 3 -65.40 54.19 24.31
C GLN A 3 -64.39 53.47 25.22
N GLN A 4 -64.89 52.67 26.18
CA GLN A 4 -64.04 51.76 26.94
C GLN A 4 -63.72 50.51 26.12
N SER A 5 -62.57 50.51 25.45
CA SER A 5 -62.03 49.34 24.74
C SER A 5 -61.51 48.28 25.74
N ASN A 6 -62.39 47.40 26.21
CA ASN A 6 -62.01 46.26 27.05
C ASN A 6 -61.09 45.31 26.26
N ARG A 7 -59.84 45.16 26.70
CA ARG A 7 -58.92 44.18 26.11
C ARG A 7 -59.40 42.76 26.38
N THR A 8 -59.36 41.92 25.35
CA THR A 8 -59.66 40.49 25.44
C THR A 8 -58.67 39.77 26.37
N HIS A 9 -59.16 38.75 27.08
CA HIS A 9 -58.33 37.88 27.90
C HIS A 9 -57.58 36.88 27.00
N ARG A 10 -56.30 36.65 27.30
CA ARG A 10 -55.42 35.78 26.49
C ARG A 10 -55.96 34.34 26.51
N PRO A 11 -56.12 33.67 25.35
CA PRO A 11 -56.59 32.28 25.31
C PRO A 11 -55.62 31.35 26.05
N ALA A 12 -56.13 30.19 26.48
CA ALA A 12 -55.34 29.19 27.16
C ALA A 12 -54.18 28.74 26.26
N LYS A 13 -52.95 28.75 26.79
CA LYS A 13 -51.77 28.37 26.02
C LYS A 13 -51.82 26.89 25.68
N GLU A 14 -52.06 26.58 24.42
CA GLU A 14 -52.03 25.21 23.92
C GLU A 14 -50.69 24.55 24.25
N LYS A 15 -50.78 23.34 24.77
CA LYS A 15 -49.64 22.44 24.80
C LYS A 15 -49.64 21.75 23.45
N LYS A 16 -48.62 21.98 22.62
CA LYS A 16 -48.33 21.08 21.49
C LYS A 16 -48.37 19.65 22.05
N LYS A 17 -49.23 18.80 21.48
CA LYS A 17 -49.16 17.36 21.74
C LYS A 17 -47.75 16.92 21.31
N TYR A 18 -47.15 16.03 22.08
CA TYR A 18 -45.94 15.36 21.62
C TYR A 18 -46.41 14.16 20.81
N GLU A 19 -46.42 14.32 19.49
CA GLU A 19 -46.63 13.24 18.55
C GLU A 19 -45.33 12.42 18.48
N GLY A 20 -45.42 11.16 18.91
CA GLY A 20 -44.27 10.27 19.08
C GLY A 20 -44.30 9.49 20.40
N SER A 21 -43.40 8.51 20.51
CA SER A 21 -43.35 7.57 21.63
C SER A 21 -42.92 8.25 22.95
N ASN A 22 -43.55 7.91 24.06
CA ASN A 22 -43.37 8.61 25.35
C ASN A 22 -41.93 8.50 25.89
N PRO A 23 -41.10 9.58 25.88
CA PRO A 23 -39.68 9.49 26.22
C PRO A 23 -39.40 9.21 27.71
N LYS A 24 -40.43 9.22 28.57
CA LYS A 24 -40.31 8.78 29.98
C LYS A 24 -40.50 7.28 30.16
N ALA A 25 -41.12 6.59 29.20
CA ALA A 25 -41.24 5.13 29.20
C ALA A 25 -39.91 4.48 28.79
N PHE A 26 -39.23 5.03 27.77
CA PHE A 26 -37.93 4.56 27.27
C PHE A 26 -36.72 5.03 28.12
N ALA A 27 -36.94 5.34 29.40
CA ALA A 27 -35.90 5.79 30.31
C ALA A 27 -35.13 4.60 30.93
N VAL A 28 -33.81 4.54 30.71
CA VAL A 28 -32.97 3.44 31.19
C VAL A 28 -32.87 3.42 32.72
N SER A 29 -33.12 2.25 33.33
CA SER A 29 -33.17 2.06 34.80
C SER A 29 -31.87 2.41 35.55
N ASN A 30 -30.72 2.35 34.87
CA ASN A 30 -29.39 2.53 35.45
C ASN A 30 -28.50 3.45 34.58
N PRO A 31 -28.77 4.77 34.52
CA PRO A 31 -28.02 5.69 33.65
C PRO A 31 -26.53 5.76 34.00
N GLY A 32 -26.16 5.62 35.28
CA GLY A 32 -24.76 5.55 35.70
C GLY A 32 -24.00 4.30 35.26
N LYS A 33 -24.71 3.20 34.93
CA LYS A 33 -24.12 2.00 34.29
C LYS A 33 -24.05 2.22 32.79
N LEU A 34 -25.14 2.69 32.18
CA LEU A 34 -25.22 3.00 30.75
C LEU A 34 -24.07 3.94 30.33
N ASN A 35 -23.89 5.08 30.99
CA ASN A 35 -22.86 6.06 30.62
C ASN A 35 -21.43 5.49 30.70
N LYS A 36 -21.15 4.59 31.65
CA LYS A 36 -19.85 3.91 31.75
C LYS A 36 -19.66 2.85 30.67
N GLN A 37 -20.74 2.16 30.28
CA GLN A 37 -20.74 1.18 29.20
C GLN A 37 -20.60 1.85 27.85
N ALA A 38 -21.37 2.92 27.59
CA ALA A 38 -21.33 3.74 26.40
C ALA A 38 -19.94 4.38 26.20
N ALA A 39 -19.42 5.07 27.22
CA ALA A 39 -18.06 5.62 27.17
C ALA A 39 -17.03 4.53 26.84
N ARG A 40 -17.11 3.35 27.50
CA ARG A 40 -16.23 2.21 27.20
C ARG A 40 -16.42 1.64 25.79
N SER A 41 -17.63 1.66 25.21
CA SER A 41 -17.86 1.19 23.84
C SER A 41 -17.35 2.18 22.80
N HIS A 42 -17.52 3.49 23.00
CA HIS A 42 -16.89 4.51 22.14
C HIS A 42 -15.36 4.42 22.24
N ASP A 43 -14.80 4.30 23.45
CA ASP A 43 -13.38 4.00 23.69
C ASP A 43 -12.87 2.75 22.95
N ILE A 44 -13.73 1.76 22.65
CA ILE A 44 -13.37 0.54 21.94
C ILE A 44 -13.59 0.70 20.42
N LYS A 45 -14.63 1.42 19.99
CA LYS A 45 -14.91 1.78 18.59
C LYS A 45 -13.80 2.68 18.02
N GLU A 46 -13.46 3.77 18.70
CA GLU A 46 -12.34 4.66 18.36
C GLU A 46 -11.02 3.88 18.17
N LYS A 47 -10.76 2.88 19.01
CA LYS A 47 -9.55 2.02 18.94
C LYS A 47 -9.63 0.91 17.88
N ARG A 48 -10.78 0.72 17.21
CA ARG A 48 -10.96 -0.13 16.03
C ARG A 48 -10.83 0.66 14.72
N LEU A 49 -11.15 1.95 14.72
CA LEU A 49 -10.96 2.83 13.57
C LEU A 49 -9.47 2.91 13.20
N HIS A 50 -9.18 2.78 11.91
CA HIS A 50 -7.84 2.89 11.32
C HIS A 50 -7.94 3.71 10.03
N VAL A 51 -6.82 4.12 9.46
CA VAL A 51 -6.83 4.67 8.08
C VAL A 51 -7.28 3.54 7.13
N PRO A 52 -8.35 3.72 6.33
CA PRO A 52 -8.72 2.74 5.32
C PRO A 52 -7.61 2.66 4.26
N LEU A 53 -7.21 1.44 3.91
CA LEU A 53 -6.15 1.15 2.95
C LEU A 53 -6.57 -0.06 2.10
N VAL A 54 -6.26 -0.02 0.80
CA VAL A 54 -6.52 -1.10 -0.15
C VAL A 54 -5.67 -2.33 0.22
N ASP A 55 -6.30 -3.48 0.47
CA ASP A 55 -5.59 -4.74 0.71
C ASP A 55 -5.50 -5.54 -0.60
N ARG A 56 -4.36 -5.47 -1.30
CA ARG A 56 -4.19 -6.10 -2.64
C ARG A 56 -3.75 -7.56 -2.57
N ILE A 57 -4.18 -8.30 -1.55
CA ILE A 57 -3.82 -9.72 -1.38
C ILE A 57 -4.86 -10.57 -2.14
N PRO A 58 -4.47 -11.35 -3.17
CA PRO A 58 -5.38 -12.23 -3.89
C PRO A 58 -5.79 -13.45 -3.04
N GLU A 59 -6.82 -14.16 -3.47
CA GLU A 59 -7.35 -15.31 -2.71
C GLU A 59 -6.29 -16.41 -2.50
N GLU A 60 -5.54 -16.73 -3.54
CA GLU A 60 -4.37 -17.60 -3.45
C GLU A 60 -3.13 -16.81 -3.00
N ALA A 61 -3.16 -16.36 -1.76
CA ALA A 61 -2.13 -15.47 -1.21
C ALA A 61 -0.71 -16.08 -1.28
N PRO A 62 0.31 -15.33 -1.73
CA PRO A 62 1.70 -15.80 -1.77
C PRO A 62 2.23 -16.17 -0.37
N PRO A 63 3.20 -17.11 -0.27
CA PRO A 63 3.61 -17.68 1.02
C PRO A 63 4.24 -16.62 1.93
N VAL A 64 3.62 -16.37 3.09
CA VAL A 64 3.93 -15.21 3.94
C VAL A 64 5.38 -15.25 4.43
N ILE A 65 6.13 -14.15 4.28
CA ILE A 65 7.58 -14.13 4.54
C ILE A 65 7.85 -14.02 6.05
N VAL A 66 8.50 -15.04 6.60
CA VAL A 66 8.92 -15.12 8.01
C VAL A 66 10.44 -14.97 8.10
N ALA A 67 10.89 -13.73 8.36
CA ALA A 67 12.31 -13.43 8.52
C ALA A 67 12.81 -13.79 9.92
N VAL A 68 13.82 -14.66 9.99
CA VAL A 68 14.56 -14.99 11.22
C VAL A 68 15.78 -14.09 11.31
N VAL A 69 15.76 -13.16 12.26
CA VAL A 69 16.78 -12.09 12.36
C VAL A 69 17.31 -11.99 13.78
N GLY A 70 18.62 -11.88 13.90
CA GLY A 70 19.32 -11.84 15.18
C GLY A 70 20.84 -11.87 14.97
N PRO A 71 21.61 -11.65 16.05
CA PRO A 71 23.05 -11.48 15.97
C PRO A 71 23.78 -12.78 15.61
N SER A 72 25.07 -12.66 15.31
CA SER A 72 25.95 -13.81 15.09
C SER A 72 25.91 -14.79 16.26
N GLY A 73 25.70 -16.08 16.01
CA GLY A 73 25.74 -17.13 17.04
C GLY A 73 24.47 -17.34 17.87
N VAL A 74 23.38 -16.57 17.68
CA VAL A 74 22.16 -16.64 18.53
C VAL A 74 21.28 -17.90 18.33
N GLY A 75 21.57 -18.73 17.31
CA GLY A 75 20.79 -19.94 16.99
C GLY A 75 19.74 -19.81 15.87
N LYS A 76 19.93 -18.90 14.90
CA LYS A 76 19.01 -18.70 13.76
C LYS A 76 18.75 -19.99 12.97
N THR A 77 19.83 -20.63 12.53
CA THR A 77 19.79 -21.85 11.72
C THR A 77 19.20 -23.04 12.48
N THR A 78 19.46 -23.16 13.80
CA THR A 78 18.88 -24.23 14.64
C THR A 78 17.40 -23.99 14.92
N LEU A 79 16.93 -22.74 14.98
CA LEU A 79 15.51 -22.42 15.03
C LEU A 79 14.79 -22.85 13.74
N ILE A 80 15.36 -22.52 12.58
CA ILE A 80 14.81 -22.91 11.27
C ILE A 80 14.73 -24.43 11.13
N LYS A 81 15.81 -25.17 11.42
CA LYS A 81 15.82 -26.65 11.45
C LYS A 81 14.72 -27.23 12.35
N SER A 82 14.49 -26.60 13.51
CA SER A 82 13.48 -27.06 14.47
C SER A 82 12.04 -26.77 14.00
N LEU A 83 11.80 -25.60 13.38
CA LEU A 83 10.50 -25.23 12.83
C LEU A 83 10.13 -26.07 11.60
N ILE A 84 11.05 -26.31 10.67
CA ILE A 84 10.78 -27.12 9.47
C ILE A 84 10.48 -28.57 9.88
N ARG A 85 11.30 -29.20 10.72
CA ARG A 85 11.00 -30.55 11.26
C ARG A 85 9.66 -30.60 12.00
N ARG A 86 9.21 -29.50 12.62
CA ARG A 86 7.89 -29.43 13.27
C ARG A 86 6.74 -29.41 12.27
N TYR A 87 6.89 -28.77 11.11
CA TYR A 87 5.87 -28.71 10.06
C TYR A 87 5.88 -29.92 9.13
N THR A 88 7.04 -30.25 8.53
CA THR A 88 7.16 -31.22 7.42
C THR A 88 7.79 -32.56 7.79
N LYS A 89 8.12 -32.75 9.08
CA LYS A 89 8.77 -33.96 9.67
C LYS A 89 10.19 -34.28 9.18
N GLN A 90 10.58 -33.79 8.02
CA GLN A 90 11.92 -33.93 7.42
C GLN A 90 13.01 -33.22 8.26
N THR A 91 14.28 -33.56 7.98
CA THR A 91 15.47 -32.93 8.56
C THR A 91 16.37 -32.36 7.48
N LEU A 92 16.78 -31.09 7.64
CA LEU A 92 17.74 -30.43 6.75
C LEU A 92 19.10 -30.31 7.45
N SER A 93 20.18 -30.75 6.81
CA SER A 93 21.55 -30.60 7.32
C SER A 93 21.99 -29.13 7.29
N THR A 94 21.68 -28.40 6.21
CA THR A 94 22.14 -27.03 5.93
C THR A 94 21.03 -26.22 5.25
N PRO A 95 20.08 -25.63 6.02
CA PRO A 95 19.06 -24.76 5.45
C PRO A 95 19.71 -23.46 4.95
N GLN A 96 19.67 -23.24 3.64
CA GLN A 96 20.15 -22.07 2.91
C GLN A 96 19.08 -21.60 1.91
N GLY A 97 19.11 -20.31 1.55
CA GLY A 97 18.04 -19.69 0.77
C GLY A 97 16.71 -19.55 1.52
N PRO A 98 15.63 -19.23 0.80
CA PRO A 98 14.26 -19.23 1.32
C PRO A 98 13.65 -20.65 1.34
N LEU A 99 12.77 -20.90 2.31
CA LEU A 99 12.28 -22.23 2.66
C LEU A 99 10.75 -22.20 2.82
N THR A 100 10.02 -22.64 1.80
CA THR A 100 8.56 -22.55 1.74
C THR A 100 7.91 -23.83 2.26
N VAL A 101 6.98 -23.71 3.22
CA VAL A 101 6.25 -24.82 3.85
C VAL A 101 4.76 -24.56 3.96
N ILE A 102 3.94 -25.60 3.80
CA ILE A 102 2.50 -25.54 4.05
C ILE A 102 2.23 -25.68 5.56
N THR A 103 1.44 -24.76 6.13
CA THR A 103 1.17 -24.71 7.58
C THR A 103 -0.32 -24.79 7.96
N SER A 104 -1.20 -24.50 7.00
CA SER A 104 -2.66 -24.60 7.09
C SER A 104 -3.21 -24.69 5.66
N LYS A 105 -4.44 -25.20 5.48
CA LYS A 105 -5.05 -25.40 4.16
C LYS A 105 -5.17 -24.14 3.31
N LYS A 106 -5.18 -22.94 3.93
CA LYS A 106 -5.12 -21.63 3.26
C LYS A 106 -3.80 -20.85 3.46
N ARG A 107 -2.74 -21.43 4.07
CA ARG A 107 -1.52 -20.68 4.43
C ARG A 107 -0.22 -21.49 4.29
N ARG A 108 0.55 -21.14 3.26
CA ARG A 108 1.97 -21.41 3.11
C ARG A 108 2.82 -20.27 3.72
N LEU A 109 3.98 -20.59 4.30
CA LEU A 109 4.95 -19.64 4.89
C LEU A 109 6.32 -19.84 4.23
N THR A 110 7.05 -18.76 3.94
CA THR A 110 8.46 -18.82 3.51
C THR A 110 9.36 -18.37 4.65
N PHE A 111 10.15 -19.28 5.22
CA PHE A 111 11.19 -18.93 6.19
C PHE A 111 12.45 -18.42 5.48
N LEU A 112 13.06 -17.38 6.03
CA LEU A 112 14.31 -16.80 5.51
C LEU A 112 15.25 -16.44 6.66
N GLU A 113 16.50 -16.91 6.64
CA GLU A 113 17.53 -16.43 7.56
C GLU A 113 18.13 -15.11 7.07
N SER A 114 18.18 -14.08 7.93
CA SER A 114 19.01 -12.91 7.65
C SER A 114 20.46 -13.18 8.11
N PRO A 115 21.46 -13.05 7.23
CA PRO A 115 22.85 -13.02 7.66
C PRO A 115 23.06 -11.87 8.67
N SER A 116 23.81 -12.13 9.73
CA SER A 116 24.23 -11.13 10.73
C SER A 116 25.24 -10.15 10.13
N ASP A 117 26.09 -10.70 9.29
CA ASP A 117 27.38 -10.16 8.88
C ASP A 117 27.22 -8.98 7.88
N SER A 118 25.99 -8.75 7.39
CA SER A 118 25.60 -7.71 6.44
C SER A 118 24.37 -6.93 6.90
N LEU A 119 24.60 -5.72 7.43
CA LEU A 119 23.52 -4.74 7.67
C LEU A 119 22.78 -4.36 6.38
N ALA A 120 23.43 -4.47 5.22
CA ALA A 120 22.81 -4.19 3.92
C ALA A 120 21.70 -5.22 3.62
N SER A 121 21.96 -6.51 3.86
CA SER A 121 20.98 -7.59 3.70
C SER A 121 19.88 -7.52 4.76
N MET A 122 20.19 -7.14 6.01
CA MET A 122 19.17 -6.82 7.01
C MET A 122 18.23 -5.70 6.56
N ILE A 123 18.73 -4.71 5.81
CA ILE A 123 17.92 -3.62 5.26
C ILE A 123 16.98 -4.11 4.16
N ASP A 124 17.41 -5.05 3.32
CA ASP A 124 16.56 -5.60 2.26
C ASP A 124 15.46 -6.50 2.84
N VAL A 125 15.83 -7.40 3.77
CA VAL A 125 14.90 -8.26 4.51
C VAL A 125 13.86 -7.44 5.26
N ALA A 126 14.23 -6.28 5.82
CA ALA A 126 13.29 -5.37 6.48
C ALA A 126 12.21 -4.81 5.54
N LYS A 127 12.48 -4.69 4.22
CA LYS A 127 11.49 -4.20 3.24
C LYS A 127 10.45 -5.28 2.92
N ILE A 128 10.85 -6.55 2.84
CA ILE A 128 9.99 -7.66 2.41
C ILE A 128 9.30 -8.45 3.56
N ALA A 129 9.87 -8.51 4.77
CA ALA A 129 9.39 -9.41 5.81
C ALA A 129 7.97 -9.08 6.33
N ASP A 130 7.05 -10.04 6.27
CA ASP A 130 5.65 -9.90 6.76
C ASP A 130 5.52 -10.27 8.24
N ILE A 131 6.33 -11.23 8.68
CA ILE A 131 6.48 -11.67 10.07
C ILE A 131 7.97 -11.64 10.39
N VAL A 132 8.31 -11.12 11.57
CA VAL A 132 9.69 -11.09 12.07
C VAL A 132 9.82 -11.95 13.32
N LEU A 133 10.76 -12.90 13.28
CA LEU A 133 11.24 -13.65 14.44
C LEU A 133 12.58 -13.05 14.88
N LEU A 134 12.53 -12.10 15.82
CA LEU A 134 13.71 -11.41 16.35
C LEU A 134 14.33 -12.23 17.48
N MET A 135 15.47 -12.86 17.20
CA MET A 135 16.23 -13.65 18.17
C MET A 135 17.13 -12.76 19.02
N ILE A 136 17.10 -13.00 20.33
CA ILE A 136 17.82 -12.24 21.37
C ILE A 136 18.47 -13.24 22.32
N ASP A 137 19.79 -13.14 22.51
CA ASP A 137 20.49 -13.91 23.55
C ASP A 137 19.98 -13.48 24.93
N GLY A 138 19.54 -14.42 25.75
CA GLY A 138 19.00 -14.12 27.08
C GLY A 138 20.04 -13.69 28.10
N ASN A 139 21.26 -14.23 28.00
CA ASN A 139 22.36 -14.08 28.94
C ASN A 139 23.10 -12.76 28.70
N TYR A 140 23.44 -12.46 27.43
CA TYR A 140 24.01 -11.20 26.98
C TYR A 140 22.94 -10.08 26.95
N GLY A 141 21.81 -10.33 26.28
CA GLY A 141 20.71 -9.39 26.11
C GLY A 141 20.66 -8.73 24.73
N PHE A 142 20.25 -7.47 24.68
CA PHE A 142 20.10 -6.72 23.42
C PHE A 142 21.44 -6.30 22.83
N GLU A 143 21.72 -6.79 21.62
CA GLU A 143 22.86 -6.40 20.80
C GLU A 143 22.53 -5.28 19.82
N MET A 144 23.58 -4.60 19.33
CA MET A 144 23.45 -3.46 18.43
C MET A 144 22.71 -3.83 17.14
N GLU A 145 22.96 -5.01 16.57
CA GLU A 145 22.31 -5.49 15.35
C GLU A 145 20.78 -5.63 15.50
N THR A 146 20.32 -6.26 16.59
CA THR A 146 18.87 -6.38 16.89
C THR A 146 18.20 -5.02 16.99
N MET A 147 18.90 -4.04 17.56
CA MET A 147 18.42 -2.68 17.78
C MET A 147 18.53 -1.84 16.50
N GLU A 148 19.49 -2.11 15.62
CA GLU A 148 19.60 -1.51 14.30
C GLU A 148 18.42 -1.96 13.43
N PHE A 149 18.23 -3.28 13.27
CA PHE A 149 17.14 -3.86 12.47
C PHE A 149 15.75 -3.37 12.90
N LEU A 150 15.48 -3.28 14.21
CA LEU A 150 14.22 -2.70 14.73
C LEU A 150 13.98 -1.24 14.27
N ASN A 151 15.03 -0.42 14.16
CA ASN A 151 14.90 0.95 13.65
C ASN A 151 14.87 1.03 12.11
N VAL A 152 15.38 0.01 11.39
CA VAL A 152 15.17 -0.13 9.93
C VAL A 152 13.70 -0.48 9.63
N LEU A 153 13.13 -1.46 10.32
CA LEU A 153 11.69 -1.78 10.23
C LEU A 153 10.84 -0.54 10.54
N GLY A 154 11.16 0.17 11.62
CA GLY A 154 10.48 1.42 12.00
C GLY A 154 10.63 2.58 11.01
N SER A 155 11.46 2.47 9.96
CA SER A 155 11.62 3.50 8.91
C SER A 155 11.12 3.10 7.52
N HIS A 156 11.10 1.81 7.17
CA HIS A 156 10.50 1.32 5.92
C HIS A 156 9.03 0.88 6.07
N GLY A 157 8.61 0.55 7.29
CA GLY A 157 7.24 0.12 7.61
C GLY A 157 7.28 -1.05 8.61
N MET A 158 6.70 -0.86 9.80
CA MET A 158 6.67 -1.94 10.79
C MET A 158 5.67 -3.03 10.35
N PRO A 159 6.12 -4.29 10.17
CA PRO A 159 5.22 -5.39 9.81
C PRO A 159 4.23 -5.68 10.93
N GLY A 160 3.08 -6.26 10.57
CA GLY A 160 1.98 -6.46 11.51
C GLY A 160 2.30 -7.33 12.72
N ASN A 161 3.28 -8.24 12.59
CA ASN A 161 3.64 -9.18 13.65
C ASN A 161 5.18 -9.28 13.84
N VAL A 162 5.66 -8.86 15.02
CA VAL A 162 7.07 -9.00 15.43
C VAL A 162 7.14 -9.78 16.74
N PHE A 163 7.84 -10.91 16.72
CA PHE A 163 8.01 -11.79 17.88
C PHE A 163 9.44 -11.75 18.38
N GLY A 164 9.59 -11.55 19.70
CA GLY A 164 10.86 -11.80 20.34
C GLY A 164 11.00 -13.30 20.61
N ILE A 165 12.17 -13.86 20.30
CA ILE A 165 12.56 -15.22 20.70
C ILE A 165 13.81 -15.07 21.55
N LEU A 166 13.74 -15.50 22.80
CA LEU A 166 14.80 -15.31 23.77
C LEU A 166 15.47 -16.67 24.06
N THR A 167 16.72 -16.82 23.63
CA THR A 167 17.51 -18.07 23.65
C THR A 167 18.57 -18.08 24.76
N HIS A 168 19.38 -19.14 24.82
CA HIS A 168 20.51 -19.32 25.75
C HIS A 168 20.13 -19.14 27.23
N LEU A 169 19.07 -19.84 27.63
CA LEU A 169 18.51 -19.77 28.98
C LEU A 169 19.07 -20.83 29.93
N ASP A 170 19.50 -21.95 29.36
CA ASP A 170 20.42 -22.94 29.91
C ASP A 170 21.69 -22.33 30.55
N LEU A 171 22.25 -21.27 29.95
CA LEU A 171 23.43 -20.56 30.50
C LEU A 171 23.18 -19.92 31.89
N PHE A 172 21.93 -19.74 32.32
CA PHE A 172 21.60 -19.13 33.61
C PHE A 172 21.73 -20.09 34.80
N LYS A 173 22.91 -20.10 35.43
CA LYS A 173 23.18 -20.84 36.68
C LYS A 173 22.27 -20.53 37.89
N LYS A 174 21.37 -19.52 37.82
CA LYS A 174 20.44 -19.17 38.90
C LYS A 174 19.05 -18.77 38.38
N GLN A 175 18.01 -19.47 38.85
CA GLN A 175 16.62 -19.24 38.45
C GLN A 175 16.08 -17.84 38.81
N SER A 176 16.65 -17.18 39.83
CA SER A 176 16.32 -15.80 40.19
C SER A 176 16.87 -14.79 39.19
N THR A 177 18.11 -14.96 38.70
CA THR A 177 18.69 -14.08 37.68
C THR A 177 18.02 -14.31 36.33
N LEU A 178 17.64 -15.54 35.98
CA LEU A 178 16.82 -15.84 34.81
C LEU A 178 15.49 -15.06 34.82
N LYS A 179 14.74 -15.14 35.93
CA LYS A 179 13.46 -14.41 36.08
C LYS A 179 13.63 -12.89 35.99
N ALA A 180 14.71 -12.35 36.57
CA ALA A 180 15.04 -10.93 36.48
C ALA A 180 15.44 -10.51 35.05
N ALA A 181 16.26 -11.31 34.36
CA ALA A 181 16.67 -11.07 32.98
C ALA A 181 15.49 -11.10 32.01
N LYS A 182 14.64 -12.14 32.09
CA LYS A 182 13.39 -12.22 31.31
C LYS A 182 12.51 -10.99 31.53
N LYS A 183 12.32 -10.52 32.77
CA LYS A 183 11.55 -9.29 33.07
C LYS A 183 12.21 -8.03 32.49
N ARG A 184 13.53 -7.87 32.62
CA ARG A 184 14.31 -6.75 32.07
C ARG A 184 14.18 -6.69 30.55
N LEU A 185 14.44 -7.80 29.87
CA LEU A 185 14.42 -7.90 28.41
C LEU A 185 13.00 -7.72 27.85
N LYS A 186 11.99 -8.33 28.48
CA LYS A 186 10.56 -8.12 28.13
C LYS A 186 10.13 -6.65 28.24
N ASN A 187 10.46 -5.98 29.35
CA ASN A 187 10.14 -4.56 29.51
C ASN A 187 10.87 -3.68 28.48
N ARG A 188 12.11 -4.03 28.11
CA ARG A 188 12.88 -3.32 27.08
C ARG A 188 12.29 -3.53 25.67
N PHE A 189 11.90 -4.77 25.35
CA PHE A 189 11.23 -5.13 24.10
C PHE A 189 9.91 -4.35 23.92
N TRP A 190 9.09 -4.30 24.97
CA TRP A 190 7.87 -3.48 25.00
C TRP A 190 8.11 -1.97 24.82
N SER A 191 9.26 -1.46 25.27
CA SER A 191 9.62 -0.03 25.10
C SER A 191 10.16 0.36 23.72
N GLU A 192 10.39 -0.60 22.82
CA GLU A 192 10.88 -0.35 21.45
C GLU A 192 9.92 -0.80 20.34
N LEU A 193 9.01 -1.75 20.64
CA LEU A 193 7.91 -2.14 19.76
C LEU A 193 6.59 -1.54 20.28
N TYR A 194 5.86 -2.30 21.09
CA TYR A 194 4.62 -1.90 21.71
C TYR A 194 4.38 -2.65 23.01
N ASN A 195 3.61 -2.04 23.93
CA ASN A 195 3.23 -2.67 25.18
C ASN A 195 2.40 -3.94 24.92
N GLY A 196 2.84 -5.08 25.46
CA GLY A 196 2.17 -6.36 25.27
C GLY A 196 2.70 -7.21 24.10
N ALA A 197 3.70 -6.74 23.35
CA ALA A 197 4.38 -7.54 22.33
C ALA A 197 4.84 -8.91 22.87
N LYS A 198 4.73 -9.95 22.04
CA LYS A 198 4.92 -11.34 22.47
C LYS A 198 6.40 -11.72 22.45
N LEU A 199 6.83 -12.37 23.52
CA LEU A 199 8.21 -12.81 23.75
C LEU A 199 8.18 -14.29 24.13
N PHE A 200 8.71 -15.14 23.26
CA PHE A 200 8.93 -16.56 23.51
C PHE A 200 10.25 -16.80 24.22
N TYR A 201 10.36 -17.94 24.87
CA TYR A 201 11.55 -18.39 25.57
C TYR A 201 11.88 -19.78 25.03
N LEU A 202 13.11 -19.98 24.55
CA LEU A 202 13.64 -21.28 24.18
C LEU A 202 14.72 -21.65 25.19
N SER A 203 14.58 -22.80 25.84
CA SER A 203 15.34 -23.14 27.05
C SER A 203 16.81 -23.44 26.74
N GLY A 204 17.07 -24.38 25.85
CA GLY A 204 18.42 -24.80 25.44
C GLY A 204 18.35 -25.72 24.22
N VAL A 205 19.50 -26.24 23.77
CA VAL A 205 19.58 -27.10 22.56
C VAL A 205 19.75 -28.57 22.97
N VAL A 206 18.94 -29.46 22.38
CA VAL A 206 18.97 -30.92 22.58
C VAL A 206 19.03 -31.58 21.20
N ASN A 207 19.99 -32.49 20.98
CA ASN A 207 20.21 -33.18 19.69
C ASN A 207 20.19 -32.24 18.47
N GLY A 208 20.90 -31.11 18.60
CA GLY A 208 21.05 -30.06 17.59
C GLY A 208 19.80 -29.19 17.34
N ARG A 209 18.72 -29.35 18.12
CA ARG A 209 17.41 -28.70 17.93
C ARG A 209 16.87 -28.09 19.23
N TYR A 210 15.87 -27.23 19.11
CA TYR A 210 15.14 -26.70 20.28
C TYR A 210 14.03 -27.66 20.74
N PRO A 211 13.54 -27.57 22.00
CA PRO A 211 12.58 -28.52 22.53
C PRO A 211 11.22 -28.45 21.82
N ASP A 212 10.76 -29.59 21.30
CA ASP A 212 9.55 -29.68 20.46
C ASP A 212 8.30 -29.04 21.06
N ARG A 213 8.14 -29.02 22.40
CA ARG A 213 7.02 -28.37 23.09
C ARG A 213 7.08 -26.83 23.02
N GLU A 214 8.28 -26.26 23.09
CA GLU A 214 8.48 -24.80 22.98
C GLU A 214 8.33 -24.36 21.53
N VAL A 215 8.90 -25.12 20.59
CA VAL A 215 8.77 -24.92 19.14
C VAL A 215 7.31 -25.09 18.68
N HIS A 216 6.57 -26.06 19.23
CA HIS A 216 5.14 -26.22 18.96
C HIS A 216 4.32 -25.01 19.41
N ASN A 217 4.62 -24.44 20.59
CA ASN A 217 3.92 -23.24 21.03
C ASN A 217 4.17 -22.07 20.07
N LEU A 218 5.41 -21.88 19.60
CA LEU A 218 5.75 -20.89 18.57
C LEU A 218 5.02 -21.16 17.24
N SER A 219 5.02 -22.41 16.76
CA SER A 219 4.35 -22.82 15.52
C SER A 219 2.84 -22.62 15.58
N ARG A 220 2.22 -22.85 16.75
CA ARG A 220 0.79 -22.59 16.99
C ARG A 220 0.45 -21.11 16.85
N PHE A 221 1.31 -20.19 17.30
CA PHE A 221 1.08 -18.77 17.05
C PHE A 221 1.24 -18.43 15.57
N LEU A 222 2.30 -18.91 14.90
CA LEU A 222 2.56 -18.69 13.46
C LEU A 222 1.38 -19.09 12.58
N SER A 223 0.77 -20.25 12.80
CA SER A 223 -0.35 -20.75 11.99
C SER A 223 -1.71 -20.07 12.25
N ILE A 224 -1.87 -19.26 13.31
CA ILE A 224 -3.15 -18.64 13.73
C ILE A 224 -3.19 -17.13 13.39
N MET A 225 -2.18 -16.59 12.72
CA MET A 225 -2.10 -15.14 12.45
C MET A 225 -3.17 -14.67 11.44
N LYS A 226 -3.55 -13.39 11.56
CA LYS A 226 -4.35 -12.68 10.56
C LYS A 226 -3.54 -12.42 9.28
N ASN A 227 -4.13 -11.80 8.27
CA ASN A 227 -3.40 -11.26 7.13
C ASN A 227 -2.31 -10.26 7.59
N PRO A 228 -1.21 -10.09 6.84
CA PRO A 228 -0.27 -9.01 7.11
C PRO A 228 -0.98 -7.66 7.03
N ARG A 229 -0.46 -6.66 7.73
CA ARG A 229 -1.00 -5.30 7.66
C ARG A 229 -0.71 -4.73 6.27
N PRO A 230 -1.68 -4.14 5.54
CA PRO A 230 -1.41 -3.48 4.26
C PRO A 230 -0.37 -2.37 4.48
N LEU A 231 0.74 -2.48 3.76
CA LEU A 231 1.86 -1.54 3.79
C LEU A 231 1.94 -0.88 2.42
N ILE A 232 1.83 0.45 2.38
CA ILE A 232 1.73 1.23 1.13
C ILE A 232 2.81 0.80 0.12
N TRP A 233 4.06 0.62 0.55
CA TRP A 233 5.15 0.16 -0.32
C TRP A 233 4.88 -1.20 -1.00
N ARG A 234 4.40 -2.20 -0.25
CA ARG A 234 4.10 -3.54 -0.76
C ARG A 234 2.83 -3.56 -1.60
N ASN A 235 1.83 -2.76 -1.25
CA ASN A 235 0.55 -2.66 -1.96
C ASN A 235 0.60 -1.68 -3.16
N SER A 236 1.80 -1.25 -3.58
CA SER A 236 2.03 -0.36 -4.74
C SER A 236 3.18 -0.78 -5.67
N HIS A 237 4.05 -1.70 -5.25
CA HIS A 237 5.17 -2.19 -6.06
C HIS A 237 5.14 -3.71 -6.14
N PRO A 238 5.36 -4.31 -7.33
CA PRO A 238 5.51 -5.75 -7.46
C PRO A 238 6.92 -6.14 -6.99
N TYR A 239 7.04 -7.29 -6.32
CA TYR A 239 8.33 -7.86 -5.94
C TYR A 239 8.31 -9.37 -5.90
N ALA A 240 9.46 -9.99 -6.16
CA ALA A 240 9.68 -11.42 -5.99
C ALA A 240 10.83 -11.65 -5.00
N LEU A 241 10.74 -12.76 -4.27
CA LEU A 241 11.86 -13.36 -3.53
C LEU A 241 12.25 -14.59 -4.36
N ALA A 242 13.48 -14.63 -4.89
CA ALA A 242 13.89 -15.74 -5.73
C ALA A 242 14.24 -16.96 -4.86
N ASP A 243 13.52 -18.05 -5.08
CA ASP A 243 13.71 -19.33 -4.42
C ASP A 243 14.78 -20.18 -5.12
N ARG A 244 14.94 -20.06 -6.45
CA ARG A 244 16.01 -20.70 -7.24
C ARG A 244 16.72 -19.69 -8.13
N PHE A 245 18.03 -19.86 -8.27
CA PHE A 245 18.92 -19.14 -9.19
C PHE A 245 19.42 -20.12 -10.27
N LEU A 246 19.52 -19.67 -11.53
CA LEU A 246 20.09 -20.44 -12.64
C LEU A 246 20.76 -19.49 -13.64
N ASP A 247 21.99 -19.78 -14.07
CA ASP A 247 22.62 -19.14 -15.23
C ASP A 247 22.20 -19.94 -16.49
N ILE A 248 21.70 -19.27 -17.51
CA ILE A 248 21.25 -19.85 -18.80
C ILE A 248 22.20 -19.41 -19.94
N THR A 249 23.29 -18.69 -19.63
CA THR A 249 24.24 -18.21 -20.64
C THR A 249 24.82 -19.38 -21.45
N PRO A 250 24.74 -19.36 -22.79
CA PRO A 250 25.28 -20.42 -23.63
C PRO A 250 26.77 -20.70 -23.31
N PRO A 251 27.18 -21.96 -23.08
CA PRO A 251 28.56 -22.29 -22.72
C PRO A 251 29.62 -21.75 -23.68
N THR A 252 29.31 -21.67 -24.98
CA THR A 252 30.19 -21.06 -26.00
C THR A 252 30.55 -19.61 -25.69
N GLN A 253 29.60 -18.79 -25.21
CA GLN A 253 29.86 -17.40 -24.82
C GLN A 253 30.72 -17.31 -23.53
N ILE A 254 30.63 -18.33 -22.66
CA ILE A 254 31.45 -18.45 -21.44
C ILE A 254 32.89 -18.83 -21.80
N GLU A 255 33.08 -19.67 -22.82
CA GLU A 255 34.40 -20.07 -23.34
C GLU A 255 35.07 -18.96 -24.16
N GLU A 256 34.31 -18.21 -24.97
CA GLU A 256 34.79 -17.05 -25.73
C GLU A 256 35.21 -15.89 -24.82
N ASP A 257 34.33 -15.46 -23.91
CA ASP A 257 34.59 -14.34 -22.99
C ASP A 257 34.10 -14.71 -21.57
N PRO A 258 34.98 -15.23 -20.69
CA PRO A 258 34.59 -15.62 -19.33
C PRO A 258 33.94 -14.50 -18.49
N LYS A 259 34.18 -13.24 -18.87
CA LYS A 259 33.62 -12.03 -18.25
C LYS A 259 32.39 -11.47 -18.97
N CYS A 260 31.83 -12.17 -19.96
CA CYS A 260 30.59 -11.81 -20.62
C CYS A 260 29.45 -11.62 -19.60
N ASP A 261 28.60 -10.61 -19.83
CA ASP A 261 27.35 -10.44 -19.08
C ASP A 261 26.45 -11.67 -19.29
N ARG A 262 25.75 -12.08 -18.23
CA ARG A 262 25.01 -13.34 -18.16
C ARG A 262 23.51 -13.16 -18.34
N THR A 263 22.86 -14.23 -18.81
CA THR A 263 21.41 -14.39 -18.80
C THR A 263 21.01 -15.27 -17.62
N VAL A 264 20.28 -14.71 -16.66
CA VAL A 264 19.97 -15.38 -15.38
C VAL A 264 18.47 -15.57 -15.24
N ALA A 265 18.03 -16.80 -15.00
CA ALA A 265 16.68 -17.07 -14.54
C ALA A 265 16.61 -17.06 -13.01
N LEU A 266 15.66 -16.29 -12.49
CA LEU A 266 15.27 -16.27 -11.09
C LEU A 266 13.85 -16.84 -10.99
N TYR A 267 13.69 -17.95 -10.26
CA TYR A 267 12.38 -18.55 -10.02
C TYR A 267 11.87 -18.17 -8.64
N GLY A 268 10.62 -17.75 -8.50
CA GLY A 268 10.06 -17.40 -7.19
C GLY A 268 8.60 -16.96 -7.24
N TYR A 269 7.98 -16.83 -6.06
CA TYR A 269 6.61 -16.33 -5.95
C TYR A 269 6.54 -14.81 -6.15
N LEU A 270 5.58 -14.36 -6.97
CA LEU A 270 5.25 -12.96 -7.19
C LEU A 270 4.42 -12.39 -6.03
N ARG A 271 4.69 -11.14 -5.63
CA ARG A 271 4.18 -10.52 -4.39
C ARG A 271 3.96 -9.02 -4.56
N GLY A 272 3.10 -8.46 -3.71
CA GLY A 272 2.77 -7.03 -3.75
C GLY A 272 1.66 -6.77 -4.76
N THR A 273 1.92 -5.95 -5.78
CA THR A 273 1.05 -5.86 -6.96
C THR A 273 1.44 -6.92 -8.00
N ASN A 274 0.63 -7.03 -9.06
CA ASN A 274 0.91 -7.86 -10.23
C ASN A 274 2.17 -7.37 -10.96
N PHE A 275 2.90 -8.28 -11.62
CA PHE A 275 4.03 -7.93 -12.49
C PHE A 275 3.53 -7.70 -13.93
N PRO A 276 3.93 -6.61 -14.62
CA PRO A 276 3.62 -6.44 -16.04
C PRO A 276 4.32 -7.53 -16.86
N ALA A 277 3.64 -8.07 -17.88
CA ALA A 277 4.13 -9.21 -18.65
C ALA A 277 5.38 -8.91 -19.50
N THR A 278 5.52 -7.68 -20.01
CA THR A 278 6.62 -7.25 -20.86
C THR A 278 7.25 -5.95 -20.35
N GLY A 279 8.52 -5.69 -20.72
CA GLY A 279 9.21 -4.42 -20.45
C GLY A 279 9.48 -4.09 -18.97
N ALA A 280 9.33 -5.07 -18.06
CA ALA A 280 9.42 -4.82 -16.63
C ALA A 280 10.83 -4.34 -16.20
N ARG A 281 10.91 -3.11 -15.68
CA ARG A 281 12.12 -2.56 -15.06
C ARG A 281 12.19 -2.98 -13.59
N VAL A 282 13.31 -3.59 -13.20
CA VAL A 282 13.50 -4.16 -11.86
C VAL A 282 14.80 -3.69 -11.24
N HIS A 283 14.83 -3.60 -9.91
CA HIS A 283 16.07 -3.45 -9.13
C HIS A 283 16.35 -4.73 -8.34
N VAL A 284 17.56 -5.25 -8.48
CA VAL A 284 18.07 -6.36 -7.66
C VAL A 284 19.03 -5.77 -6.60
N PRO A 285 18.64 -5.69 -5.31
CA PRO A 285 19.39 -4.96 -4.29
C PRO A 285 20.82 -5.50 -4.06
N GLY A 286 21.81 -4.82 -4.63
CA GLY A 286 23.22 -5.24 -4.55
C GLY A 286 23.83 -5.66 -5.88
N VAL A 287 23.04 -5.74 -6.95
CA VAL A 287 23.50 -5.88 -8.34
C VAL A 287 23.30 -4.54 -9.05
N GLY A 288 22.06 -4.15 -9.34
CA GLY A 288 21.76 -2.94 -10.10
C GLY A 288 20.30 -2.82 -10.52
N ASP A 289 20.04 -1.87 -11.42
CA ASP A 289 18.78 -1.78 -12.17
C ASP A 289 18.92 -2.62 -13.45
N LEU A 290 17.95 -3.47 -13.74
CA LEU A 290 17.95 -4.42 -14.86
C LEU A 290 16.60 -4.36 -15.61
N THR A 291 16.59 -4.97 -16.79
CA THR A 291 15.40 -5.26 -17.60
C THR A 291 15.07 -6.74 -17.51
N VAL A 292 13.81 -7.07 -17.27
CA VAL A 292 13.29 -8.42 -17.49
C VAL A 292 13.05 -8.58 -19.00
N SER A 293 13.54 -9.67 -19.59
CA SER A 293 13.23 -10.02 -20.99
C SER A 293 11.98 -10.86 -21.10
N GLU A 294 11.80 -11.84 -20.19
CA GLU A 294 10.70 -12.79 -20.20
C GLU A 294 10.19 -13.08 -18.77
N ILE A 295 8.88 -13.24 -18.61
CA ILE A 295 8.25 -13.82 -17.42
C ILE A 295 7.35 -14.97 -17.85
N GLU A 296 7.60 -16.17 -17.33
CA GLU A 296 6.77 -17.35 -17.51
C GLU A 296 6.08 -17.71 -16.19
N GLY A 297 4.75 -17.84 -16.22
CA GLY A 297 3.96 -18.34 -15.10
C GLY A 297 4.01 -19.86 -15.03
N LEU A 298 4.48 -20.40 -13.89
CA LEU A 298 4.67 -21.82 -13.65
C LEU A 298 3.66 -22.36 -12.62
N PRO A 299 3.35 -23.67 -12.63
CA PRO A 299 2.56 -24.30 -11.58
C PRO A 299 3.25 -24.16 -10.21
N ASP A 300 2.45 -23.97 -9.16
CA ASP A 300 2.95 -23.81 -7.80
C ASP A 300 3.64 -25.10 -7.29
N PRO A 301 4.91 -25.07 -6.83
CA PRO A 301 5.57 -26.21 -6.23
C PRO A 301 5.11 -26.54 -4.79
N CYS A 302 4.28 -25.70 -4.16
CA CYS A 302 3.67 -25.95 -2.85
C CYS A 302 2.17 -25.58 -2.82
N PRO A 303 1.35 -26.24 -3.67
CA PRO A 303 -0.06 -25.92 -3.84
C PRO A 303 -0.81 -26.06 -2.53
N THR A 304 -1.58 -25.04 -2.16
CA THR A 304 -2.36 -25.10 -0.92
C THR A 304 -3.62 -25.97 -1.11
N PRO A 305 -3.98 -26.82 -0.13
CA PRO A 305 -5.26 -27.55 -0.11
C PRO A 305 -6.53 -26.67 0.00
N PHE A 306 -6.48 -25.43 -0.47
CA PHE A 306 -7.64 -24.55 -0.55
C PHE A 306 -8.50 -24.88 -1.76
N ILE A 307 -7.89 -25.24 -2.90
CA ILE A 307 -8.61 -25.68 -4.10
C ILE A 307 -9.37 -26.98 -3.78
N ASP A 308 -8.72 -27.96 -3.11
CA ASP A 308 -9.37 -29.14 -2.52
C ASP A 308 -10.61 -28.78 -1.66
N GLN A 309 -10.56 -27.67 -0.92
CA GLN A 309 -11.67 -27.22 -0.07
C GLN A 309 -12.76 -26.46 -0.83
N GLN A 310 -12.45 -25.79 -1.94
CA GLN A 310 -13.46 -25.20 -2.83
C GLN A 310 -14.18 -26.31 -3.60
N MET A 311 -13.44 -27.24 -4.20
CA MET A 311 -14.01 -28.42 -4.85
C MET A 311 -14.85 -29.26 -3.88
N ALA A 312 -14.32 -29.60 -2.69
CA ALA A 312 -15.08 -30.36 -1.71
C ALA A 312 -16.36 -29.62 -1.24
N LYS A 313 -16.35 -28.29 -1.15
CA LYS A 313 -17.56 -27.51 -0.86
C LYS A 313 -18.58 -27.60 -2.00
N ALA A 314 -18.15 -27.42 -3.25
CA ALA A 314 -19.01 -27.51 -4.42
C ALA A 314 -19.62 -28.92 -4.57
N THR A 315 -18.84 -29.97 -4.29
CA THR A 315 -19.31 -31.37 -4.32
C THR A 315 -19.91 -31.86 -2.98
N GLY A 316 -20.35 -30.96 -2.09
CA GLY A 316 -20.99 -31.32 -0.81
C GLY A 316 -20.19 -32.19 0.18
N ARG A 317 -18.87 -32.37 -0.03
CA ARG A 317 -18.02 -33.29 0.75
C ARG A 317 -17.49 -32.67 2.04
N ASP A 318 -17.57 -33.43 3.13
CA ASP A 318 -17.34 -32.93 4.47
C ASP A 318 -15.89 -32.48 4.74
N SER A 319 -15.72 -31.20 5.09
CA SER A 319 -14.43 -30.49 4.99
C SER A 319 -13.56 -30.67 6.24
N ARG A 320 -12.86 -31.81 6.31
CA ARG A 320 -11.93 -32.17 7.42
C ARG A 320 -10.99 -31.01 7.81
N ARG A 321 -11.06 -30.58 9.08
CA ARG A 321 -10.31 -29.43 9.63
C ARG A 321 -8.80 -29.66 9.85
N ARG A 322 -8.33 -30.91 9.88
CA ARG A 322 -6.90 -31.27 10.06
C ARG A 322 -6.16 -31.27 8.71
N LEU A 323 -4.85 -31.00 8.73
CA LEU A 323 -3.96 -31.10 7.57
C LEU A 323 -3.31 -32.50 7.54
N GLY A 324 -3.48 -33.24 6.43
CA GLY A 324 -2.90 -34.58 6.27
C GLY A 324 -1.38 -34.55 6.11
N ASP A 325 -0.68 -35.66 6.37
CA ASP A 325 0.79 -35.67 6.25
C ASP A 325 1.29 -35.55 4.80
N LYS A 326 0.56 -36.13 3.81
CA LYS A 326 0.81 -35.87 2.37
C LYS A 326 0.70 -34.38 1.99
N GLN A 327 -0.01 -33.56 2.76
CA GLN A 327 -0.21 -32.12 2.52
C GLN A 327 0.83 -31.23 3.24
N LYS A 328 1.87 -31.80 3.87
CA LYS A 328 2.91 -31.06 4.62
C LYS A 328 4.19 -30.93 3.80
N LEU A 329 4.04 -30.38 2.59
CA LEU A 329 5.11 -30.19 1.63
C LEU A 329 6.17 -29.18 2.11
N LEU A 330 7.41 -29.40 1.65
CA LEU A 330 8.56 -28.50 1.75
C LEU A 330 9.06 -28.20 0.34
N PHE A 331 9.26 -26.92 0.03
CA PHE A 331 9.99 -26.47 -1.15
C PHE A 331 11.17 -25.60 -0.73
N ALA A 332 12.37 -26.05 -1.07
CA ALA A 332 13.64 -25.49 -0.58
C ALA A 332 14.81 -25.78 -1.54
N PRO A 333 14.75 -25.33 -2.81
CA PRO A 333 15.67 -25.78 -3.87
C PRO A 333 17.13 -25.32 -3.70
N MET A 334 17.43 -24.39 -2.79
CA MET A 334 18.79 -23.98 -2.40
C MET A 334 19.32 -24.72 -1.15
N SER A 335 18.65 -25.78 -0.70
CA SER A 335 19.01 -26.55 0.50
C SER A 335 19.09 -28.05 0.23
N ASP A 336 19.80 -28.76 1.09
CA ASP A 336 19.62 -30.19 1.29
C ASP A 336 18.15 -30.49 1.65
N VAL A 337 17.44 -31.19 0.76
CA VAL A 337 16.13 -31.79 1.04
C VAL A 337 16.27 -33.31 0.94
N GLY A 338 16.20 -33.98 2.09
CA GLY A 338 16.17 -35.45 2.16
C GLY A 338 17.53 -36.15 1.99
N GLY A 339 18.62 -35.40 1.93
CA GLY A 339 19.96 -35.87 1.56
C GLY A 339 20.47 -35.25 0.26
N VAL A 340 19.60 -34.64 -0.57
CA VAL A 340 19.96 -34.10 -1.88
C VAL A 340 20.11 -32.58 -1.83
N LEU A 341 21.33 -32.09 -2.08
CA LEU A 341 21.65 -30.67 -2.26
C LEU A 341 21.99 -30.42 -3.74
N VAL A 342 21.20 -29.59 -4.41
CA VAL A 342 21.47 -29.13 -5.77
C VAL A 342 22.25 -27.81 -5.70
N ASP A 343 23.51 -27.82 -6.12
CA ASP A 343 24.26 -26.60 -6.47
C ASP A 343 24.18 -26.39 -7.99
N LYS A 344 24.75 -25.29 -8.51
CA LYS A 344 24.57 -24.81 -9.91
C LYS A 344 24.71 -25.92 -10.95
N ASP A 345 25.83 -26.63 -10.90
CA ASP A 345 26.27 -27.58 -11.93
C ASP A 345 26.42 -29.02 -11.37
N ALA A 346 26.11 -29.23 -10.08
CA ALA A 346 26.40 -30.47 -9.36
C ALA A 346 25.32 -30.80 -8.33
N VAL A 347 24.98 -32.09 -8.22
CA VAL A 347 24.04 -32.61 -7.21
C VAL A 347 24.82 -33.43 -6.19
N TYR A 348 24.89 -32.92 -4.96
CA TYR A 348 25.52 -33.60 -3.83
C TYR A 348 24.48 -34.45 -3.08
N ILE A 349 24.79 -35.72 -2.81
CA ILE A 349 23.87 -36.65 -2.14
C ILE A 349 24.51 -37.23 -0.87
N ASP A 350 24.02 -36.79 0.30
CA ASP A 350 24.36 -37.28 1.64
C ASP A 350 23.50 -38.50 2.00
N VAL A 351 23.98 -39.69 1.62
CA VAL A 351 23.40 -40.98 2.04
C VAL A 351 23.92 -41.33 3.43
N LYS A 352 23.02 -41.62 4.36
CA LYS A 352 23.34 -41.83 5.79
C LYS A 352 23.69 -43.26 6.17
N THR A 353 23.74 -44.14 5.18
CA THR A 353 24.38 -45.46 5.23
C THR A 353 25.75 -45.36 4.57
N ALA A 354 26.69 -46.26 4.88
CA ALA A 354 28.00 -46.24 4.26
C ALA A 354 27.90 -46.28 2.72
N ASN A 355 28.65 -45.39 2.05
CA ASN A 355 28.80 -45.39 0.60
C ASN A 355 29.92 -46.37 0.22
N PHE A 356 29.78 -47.03 -0.92
CA PHE A 356 30.81 -47.91 -1.48
C PHE A 356 31.87 -47.07 -2.21
N ASN A 357 32.84 -46.55 -1.46
CA ASN A 357 33.86 -45.62 -1.96
C ASN A 357 35.14 -46.36 -2.35
N ARG A 358 35.25 -46.67 -3.66
CA ARG A 358 36.40 -47.39 -4.25
C ARG A 358 37.77 -46.88 -3.79
N ASP A 359 37.91 -45.56 -3.58
CA ASP A 359 39.18 -44.90 -3.30
C ASP A 359 39.49 -44.73 -1.79
N GLU A 360 38.55 -45.07 -0.90
CA GLU A 360 38.79 -45.16 0.56
C GLU A 360 39.05 -46.63 0.97
N ASP A 361 38.38 -47.59 0.30
CA ASP A 361 38.46 -49.02 0.61
C ASP A 361 39.69 -49.75 0.01
N GLU A 362 40.76 -49.04 -0.36
CA GLU A 362 42.08 -49.60 -0.68
C GLU A 362 43.04 -49.64 0.54
N GLU A 363 42.70 -48.99 1.67
CA GLU A 363 43.54 -48.96 2.89
C GLU A 363 43.07 -49.88 4.05
N GLU A 364 41.87 -50.49 4.01
CA GLU A 364 41.42 -51.47 5.03
C GLU A 364 41.67 -52.94 4.57
N GLU A 365 42.49 -53.68 5.33
CA GLU A 365 42.98 -55.05 5.01
C GLU A 365 41.95 -56.21 5.21
N ASP A 366 40.63 -55.97 5.16
CA ASP A 366 39.59 -57.00 5.44
C ASP A 366 38.63 -57.26 4.24
N PRO A 367 38.99 -58.13 3.26
CA PRO A 367 38.16 -58.43 2.09
C PRO A 367 36.83 -59.13 2.41
N ASP A 368 36.76 -59.89 3.51
CA ASP A 368 35.64 -60.78 3.87
C ASP A 368 34.37 -60.04 4.31
N ARG A 369 34.38 -58.70 4.30
CA ARG A 369 33.27 -57.86 4.75
C ARG A 369 32.29 -57.45 3.63
N ARG A 370 32.68 -57.58 2.36
CA ARG A 370 31.91 -57.10 1.21
C ARG A 370 30.76 -58.05 0.85
N GLY A 371 29.58 -57.51 0.58
CA GLY A 371 28.45 -58.27 0.07
C GLY A 371 28.64 -58.69 -1.40
N LEU A 372 28.05 -59.83 -1.82
CA LEU A 372 28.13 -60.28 -3.21
C LEU A 372 27.61 -59.21 -4.20
N GLY A 373 26.50 -58.53 -3.87
CA GLY A 373 25.93 -57.45 -4.68
C GLY A 373 26.81 -56.19 -4.73
N GLU A 374 27.52 -55.89 -3.65
CA GLU A 374 28.47 -54.77 -3.55
C GLU A 374 29.70 -55.04 -4.42
N GLN A 375 30.27 -56.25 -4.35
CA GLN A 375 31.37 -56.67 -5.21
C GLN A 375 30.99 -56.65 -6.71
N LEU A 376 29.75 -57.02 -7.04
CA LEU A 376 29.20 -56.93 -8.40
C LEU A 376 29.05 -55.47 -8.88
N VAL A 377 28.53 -54.56 -8.04
CA VAL A 377 28.38 -53.14 -8.40
C VAL A 377 29.75 -52.47 -8.61
N VAL A 378 30.72 -52.71 -7.73
CA VAL A 378 32.09 -52.17 -7.88
C VAL A 378 32.78 -52.75 -9.13
N GLY A 379 32.52 -54.03 -9.46
CA GLY A 379 32.99 -54.65 -10.71
C GLY A 379 32.39 -53.97 -11.95
N LEU A 380 31.06 -53.86 -12.01
CA LEU A 380 30.33 -53.22 -13.12
C LEU A 380 30.73 -51.74 -13.33
N GLN A 381 31.05 -51.02 -12.26
CA GLN A 381 31.54 -49.63 -12.34
C GLN A 381 32.96 -49.54 -12.93
N GLY A 382 33.73 -50.63 -12.93
CA GLY A 382 35.04 -50.74 -13.57
C GLY A 382 35.01 -51.20 -15.03
N GLU A 383 33.98 -51.95 -15.44
CA GLU A 383 33.88 -52.48 -16.81
C GLU A 383 33.50 -51.40 -17.82
N ARG A 384 34.34 -51.24 -18.86
CA ARG A 384 34.14 -50.25 -19.95
C ARG A 384 33.68 -50.88 -21.27
N LYS A 385 33.38 -52.18 -21.30
CA LYS A 385 32.80 -52.85 -22.48
C LYS A 385 31.34 -52.46 -22.62
N LEU A 386 30.84 -52.36 -23.86
CA LEU A 386 29.42 -52.10 -24.05
C LEU A 386 28.61 -53.37 -23.75
N LEU A 387 27.54 -53.27 -22.95
CA LEU A 387 26.69 -54.42 -22.64
C LEU A 387 26.00 -54.91 -23.93
N GLY A 388 26.39 -56.10 -24.41
CA GLY A 388 25.97 -56.65 -25.70
C GLY A 388 27.02 -56.59 -26.81
N GLU A 389 28.23 -56.07 -26.54
CA GLU A 389 29.37 -56.16 -27.45
C GLU A 389 29.88 -57.61 -27.56
N ALA A 390 29.46 -58.30 -28.61
CA ALA A 390 29.84 -59.68 -28.86
C ALA A 390 31.29 -59.79 -29.37
N ASP A 391 32.22 -60.07 -28.47
CA ASP A 391 33.63 -60.43 -28.73
C ASP A 391 33.80 -61.75 -29.54
N ALA A 392 32.70 -62.44 -29.87
CA ALA A 392 32.67 -63.63 -30.70
C ALA A 392 31.29 -63.85 -31.35
N GLY A 393 31.25 -63.82 -32.68
CA GLY A 393 30.05 -64.03 -33.48
C GLY A 393 29.34 -65.37 -33.26
N VAL A 394 28.03 -65.37 -33.49
CA VAL A 394 27.16 -66.53 -33.29
C VAL A 394 27.52 -67.66 -34.26
N ARG A 395 27.51 -68.91 -33.76
CA ARG A 395 27.78 -70.13 -34.55
C ARG A 395 26.49 -70.92 -34.76
N LEU A 396 26.05 -71.02 -36.02
CA LEU A 396 24.81 -71.72 -36.38
C LEU A 396 24.84 -73.24 -36.13
N PHE A 397 26.03 -73.87 -36.15
CA PHE A 397 26.19 -75.32 -35.97
C PHE A 397 27.45 -75.65 -35.14
N ARG A 398 27.45 -76.81 -34.46
CA ARG A 398 28.64 -77.35 -33.77
C ARG A 398 29.75 -77.70 -34.77
N GLY A 399 30.66 -76.76 -34.99
CA GLY A 399 31.78 -76.87 -35.94
C GLY A 399 31.78 -75.82 -37.05
N GLY A 400 30.72 -75.00 -37.17
CA GLY A 400 30.70 -73.83 -38.07
C GLY A 400 31.59 -72.69 -37.56
N GLY A 401 32.02 -71.83 -38.49
CA GLY A 401 32.66 -70.56 -38.17
C GLY A 401 31.73 -69.63 -37.38
N ALA A 402 32.31 -68.68 -36.65
CA ALA A 402 31.58 -67.56 -36.07
C ALA A 402 31.27 -66.53 -37.16
N ILE A 403 30.06 -65.95 -37.14
CA ILE A 403 29.67 -64.87 -38.06
C ILE A 403 29.89 -63.54 -37.36
N ASP A 404 31.02 -62.89 -37.61
CA ASP A 404 31.35 -61.54 -37.12
C ASP A 404 30.95 -60.48 -38.16
N LYS A 405 29.68 -60.08 -38.08
CA LYS A 405 29.02 -59.04 -38.90
C LYS A 405 28.90 -59.36 -40.40
N ALA A 406 28.01 -58.63 -41.06
CA ALA A 406 27.91 -58.58 -42.52
C ALA A 406 28.61 -57.29 -43.00
N ASP A 407 29.28 -57.35 -44.13
CA ASP A 407 29.88 -56.17 -44.75
C ASP A 407 28.80 -55.29 -45.40
N ASP A 408 28.93 -53.97 -45.22
CA ASP A 408 28.12 -52.96 -45.93
C ASP A 408 28.72 -52.70 -47.33
N GLU A 409 28.01 -53.02 -48.41
CA GLU A 409 28.34 -52.50 -49.75
C GLU A 409 27.09 -52.34 -50.66
N ASP A 410 26.78 -51.07 -50.96
CA ASP A 410 25.99 -50.50 -52.08
C ASP A 410 24.48 -50.79 -52.32
N GLU A 411 23.83 -49.74 -52.85
CA GLU A 411 22.43 -49.59 -53.32
C GLU A 411 21.32 -49.72 -52.23
N GLU A 412 20.28 -48.89 -52.13
CA GLU A 412 19.59 -48.05 -53.13
C GLU A 412 18.90 -46.80 -52.50
N THR A 413 18.19 -45.97 -53.30
CA THR A 413 17.66 -44.66 -52.89
C THR A 413 16.33 -44.68 -52.09
N GLY A 414 16.35 -44.19 -50.84
CA GLY A 414 15.15 -44.00 -50.00
C GLY A 414 14.47 -42.62 -50.14
N ARG A 415 13.17 -42.59 -50.48
CA ARG A 415 12.43 -41.35 -50.82
C ARG A 415 12.00 -40.49 -49.62
N THR A 416 12.22 -39.18 -49.73
CA THR A 416 11.57 -38.14 -48.91
C THR A 416 10.12 -37.88 -49.32
N LYS A 417 9.14 -38.41 -48.59
CA LYS A 417 7.78 -37.84 -48.32
C LYS A 417 6.91 -38.85 -47.57
N ARG A 418 6.39 -38.49 -46.39
CA ARG A 418 5.13 -39.07 -45.88
C ARG A 418 3.96 -38.28 -46.47
N ARG A 419 2.85 -38.95 -46.79
CA ARG A 419 1.63 -38.32 -47.32
C ARG A 419 0.74 -37.83 -46.19
N SER A 420 -0.11 -36.85 -46.51
CA SER A 420 -1.31 -36.51 -45.74
C SER A 420 -2.26 -37.69 -45.63
N ILE A 421 -3.00 -37.75 -44.53
CA ILE A 421 -4.17 -38.61 -44.39
C ILE A 421 -5.25 -38.10 -45.36
N LYS A 422 -5.97 -39.02 -46.01
CA LYS A 422 -7.26 -38.74 -46.65
C LYS A 422 -8.24 -39.84 -46.23
N ALA A 423 -9.43 -39.45 -45.81
CA ALA A 423 -10.51 -40.34 -45.40
C ALA A 423 -11.54 -40.55 -46.53
N LEU A 424 -12.65 -41.19 -46.16
CA LEU A 424 -13.94 -41.31 -46.86
C LEU A 424 -14.12 -42.54 -47.79
N GLU A 425 -15.25 -43.24 -47.57
CA GLU A 425 -15.99 -44.21 -48.43
C GLU A 425 -15.22 -45.42 -49.03
N GLY A 426 -15.81 -46.61 -49.20
CA GLY A 426 -17.08 -47.22 -48.77
C GLY A 426 -16.96 -48.74 -49.07
N GLU A 427 -17.31 -49.68 -48.19
CA GLU A 427 -18.66 -50.16 -47.82
C GLU A 427 -19.16 -51.33 -48.73
N GLU A 428 -19.88 -52.27 -48.11
CA GLU A 428 -20.63 -53.43 -48.64
C GLU A 428 -19.95 -54.67 -49.30
N ASP A 429 -20.35 -55.83 -48.76
CA ASP A 429 -20.75 -57.11 -49.41
C ASP A 429 -19.81 -58.06 -50.18
N SER A 430 -20.11 -59.38 -50.24
CA SER A 430 -20.70 -60.33 -49.24
C SER A 430 -20.58 -61.80 -49.72
N GLN A 431 -20.80 -62.75 -48.79
CA GLN A 431 -21.05 -64.21 -48.99
C GLN A 431 -19.96 -65.07 -49.67
N GLY A 432 -19.58 -66.23 -49.08
CA GLY A 432 -18.45 -67.00 -49.63
C GLY A 432 -18.07 -68.41 -49.12
N LEU A 433 -18.99 -69.22 -48.57
CA LEU A 433 -18.92 -70.71 -48.52
C LEU A 433 -17.83 -71.48 -47.70
N SER A 434 -18.35 -72.49 -46.97
CA SER A 434 -17.85 -73.90 -46.82
C SER A 434 -16.74 -74.30 -45.82
N GLY A 435 -17.09 -75.30 -45.00
CA GLY A 435 -16.21 -76.23 -44.24
C GLY A 435 -15.59 -75.67 -42.96
N ASP A 436 -15.25 -76.49 -41.95
CA ASP A 436 -15.69 -77.84 -41.54
C ASP A 436 -15.19 -78.07 -40.08
N ASP A 437 -15.60 -79.17 -39.44
CA ASP A 437 -15.04 -79.86 -38.23
C ASP A 437 -13.75 -79.28 -37.58
N ASP A 438 -13.57 -79.15 -36.25
CA ASP A 438 -13.91 -80.11 -35.18
C ASP A 438 -13.59 -79.59 -33.73
N GLU A 439 -13.95 -80.41 -32.72
CA GLU A 439 -13.54 -80.53 -31.28
C GLU A 439 -12.58 -79.52 -30.58
N GLY A 440 -12.82 -79.21 -29.28
CA GLY A 440 -11.86 -78.41 -28.49
C GLY A 440 -11.91 -78.18 -26.96
N PHE A 441 -12.86 -78.69 -26.15
CA PHE A 441 -12.85 -78.69 -24.64
C PHE A 441 -12.79 -77.33 -23.87
N GLU A 442 -13.31 -77.13 -22.65
CA GLU A 442 -14.52 -77.58 -21.94
C GLU A 442 -14.83 -76.54 -20.82
N SER A 443 -16.06 -76.52 -20.29
CA SER A 443 -16.60 -75.55 -19.31
C SER A 443 -16.10 -75.71 -17.86
N GLY A 444 -16.28 -74.67 -17.03
CA GLY A 444 -15.95 -74.73 -15.59
C GLY A 444 -16.38 -73.56 -14.72
N GLU A 445 -17.59 -73.00 -14.90
CA GLU A 445 -18.25 -72.21 -13.85
C GLU A 445 -19.04 -73.14 -12.91
N GLY A 446 -19.11 -72.81 -11.62
CA GLY A 446 -19.82 -73.56 -10.59
C GLY A 446 -19.61 -72.90 -9.22
N ASP A 447 -20.70 -72.63 -8.52
CA ASP A 447 -20.77 -71.83 -7.29
C ASP A 447 -21.19 -72.72 -6.09
N GLU A 448 -21.52 -72.08 -4.95
CA GLU A 448 -22.27 -72.61 -3.79
C GLU A 448 -21.51 -73.37 -2.66
N GLU A 449 -21.33 -72.63 -1.55
CA GLU A 449 -21.79 -72.94 -0.16
C GLU A 449 -21.05 -73.89 0.83
N GLU A 450 -21.45 -73.69 2.10
CA GLU A 450 -21.20 -74.39 3.39
C GLU A 450 -19.75 -74.41 3.98
N ASP A 451 -19.55 -73.50 4.95
CA ASP A 451 -19.25 -73.74 6.39
C ASP A 451 -18.41 -74.99 6.78
N ASP A 452 -17.43 -74.89 7.69
CA ASP A 452 -17.68 -74.91 9.14
C ASP A 452 -16.42 -74.57 9.99
N GLU A 453 -16.67 -74.13 11.24
CA GLU A 453 -16.01 -74.48 12.54
C GLU A 453 -14.46 -74.67 12.65
N ASP A 454 -13.75 -74.21 13.71
CA ASP A 454 -14.08 -73.31 14.84
C ASP A 454 -12.80 -72.97 15.69
N GLU A 455 -13.00 -72.51 16.94
CA GLU A 455 -12.11 -72.63 18.12
C GLU A 455 -10.82 -71.75 18.21
N ASP A 456 -11.00 -70.57 18.85
CA ASP A 456 -10.62 -70.35 20.26
C ASP A 456 -9.64 -69.24 20.72
N GLU A 457 -10.15 -68.52 21.73
CA GLU A 457 -9.57 -68.02 22.98
C GLU A 457 -8.14 -67.42 23.07
N ASP A 458 -8.11 -66.17 23.54
CA ASP A 458 -7.46 -65.84 24.83
C ASP A 458 -8.27 -64.69 25.48
N GLU A 459 -9.00 -64.97 26.57
CA GLU A 459 -9.81 -64.00 27.35
C GLU A 459 -8.97 -63.23 28.42
N MET A 460 -9.67 -62.55 29.34
CA MET A 460 -9.23 -62.07 30.67
C MET A 460 -8.63 -60.65 30.77
N ASP A 461 -9.49 -59.70 31.17
CA ASP A 461 -9.57 -59.14 32.55
C ASP A 461 -8.29 -58.49 33.17
N ASP A 462 -8.35 -57.41 33.97
CA ASP A 462 -9.37 -57.01 34.97
C ASP A 462 -9.43 -55.47 35.22
N ASP A 463 -10.66 -55.01 35.53
CA ASP A 463 -11.10 -54.05 36.58
C ASP A 463 -10.75 -52.53 36.74
N ASP A 464 -11.82 -51.85 37.21
CA ASP A 464 -11.97 -50.73 38.18
C ASP A 464 -11.75 -49.23 37.81
N ASP A 465 -12.89 -48.60 37.48
CA ASP A 465 -13.59 -47.56 38.24
C ASP A 465 -12.92 -46.23 38.69
N GLU A 466 -13.50 -45.11 38.23
CA GLU A 466 -14.50 -44.34 39.03
C GLU A 466 -15.25 -43.31 38.15
N GLU A 467 -16.59 -43.36 38.12
CA GLU A 467 -17.44 -42.29 37.57
C GLU A 467 -17.72 -41.18 38.60
N VAL A 468 -17.81 -39.92 38.14
CA VAL A 468 -18.80 -38.96 38.72
C VAL A 468 -19.34 -38.02 37.62
N ASP A 469 -20.67 -37.99 37.48
CA ASP A 469 -21.43 -37.23 36.46
C ASP A 469 -21.56 -35.71 36.76
N VAL A 470 -21.69 -34.91 35.69
CA VAL A 470 -22.50 -33.68 35.66
C VAL A 470 -23.21 -33.56 34.30
N SER A 471 -24.52 -33.76 34.32
CA SER A 471 -25.36 -34.07 33.16
C SER A 471 -25.77 -32.88 32.27
N THR A 472 -26.13 -33.20 31.03
CA THR A 472 -26.81 -32.33 30.05
C THR A 472 -28.33 -32.28 30.25
N PRO A 473 -29.00 -31.19 29.88
CA PRO A 473 -30.36 -31.23 29.33
C PRO A 473 -30.32 -31.44 27.80
N ALA A 474 -31.27 -32.23 27.28
CA ALA A 474 -31.43 -32.49 25.84
C ALA A 474 -32.53 -31.61 25.23
N ASP A 475 -32.42 -31.30 23.93
CA ASP A 475 -33.50 -30.87 23.03
C ASP A 475 -32.94 -30.82 21.58
N PHE A 476 -32.85 -31.98 20.91
CA PHE A 476 -32.50 -32.07 19.48
C PHE A 476 -32.97 -33.35 18.77
N GLU A 477 -33.28 -34.42 19.51
CA GLU A 477 -33.53 -35.76 18.95
C GLU A 477 -35.00 -36.02 18.53
N THR A 478 -35.89 -35.05 18.74
CA THR A 478 -37.34 -35.16 18.51
C THR A 478 -37.80 -34.71 17.12
N SER A 479 -36.98 -34.03 16.32
CA SER A 479 -37.41 -33.43 15.04
C SER A 479 -37.06 -34.23 13.77
N PHE A 480 -36.54 -35.46 13.87
CA PHE A 480 -36.04 -36.23 12.72
C PHE A 480 -36.77 -37.57 12.47
N LYS A 481 -37.90 -37.84 13.13
CA LYS A 481 -38.63 -39.12 13.01
C LYS A 481 -40.15 -39.02 12.81
N GLU A 482 -40.69 -37.83 12.52
CA GLU A 482 -42.14 -37.58 12.45
C GLU A 482 -42.61 -36.97 11.10
N LYS A 483 -41.96 -37.35 9.98
CA LYS A 483 -42.40 -37.01 8.61
C LYS A 483 -42.33 -38.16 7.60
N GLN A 484 -42.68 -39.37 8.04
CA GLN A 484 -43.15 -40.44 7.15
C GLN A 484 -44.48 -41.01 7.70
N ASN A 485 -45.49 -41.05 6.82
CA ASN A 485 -46.89 -41.49 7.01
C ASN A 485 -47.88 -40.43 7.56
N GLY A 486 -49.09 -40.38 7.00
CA GLY A 486 -50.29 -39.95 7.76
C GLY A 486 -51.11 -38.72 7.34
N ASN A 487 -51.24 -38.43 6.04
CA ASN A 487 -52.40 -37.78 5.38
C ASN A 487 -53.55 -37.16 6.27
N ALA A 488 -53.77 -35.82 6.22
CA ALA A 488 -55.10 -35.20 5.98
C ALA A 488 -55.14 -33.64 5.99
N ARG A 489 -55.60 -33.05 4.87
CA ARG A 489 -56.30 -31.75 4.67
C ARG A 489 -55.60 -30.38 4.89
N ARG A 490 -56.22 -29.39 4.20
CA ARG A 490 -55.98 -27.92 4.09
C ARG A 490 -56.08 -27.21 5.47
N GLU A 491 -55.66 -25.95 5.66
CA GLU A 491 -55.84 -24.77 4.79
C GLU A 491 -54.87 -23.60 5.08
N GLU A 492 -54.63 -22.79 4.05
CA GLU A 492 -54.12 -21.39 3.92
C GLU A 492 -53.22 -20.69 4.97
N GLY A 493 -52.33 -19.81 4.46
CA GLY A 493 -51.58 -18.85 5.28
C GLY A 493 -50.27 -18.33 4.63
N ASP A 494 -50.36 -17.70 3.46
CA ASP A 494 -49.16 -17.23 2.72
C ASP A 494 -48.61 -15.86 3.19
N LEU A 495 -47.30 -15.66 3.06
CA LEU A 495 -46.59 -14.37 2.94
C LEU A 495 -45.07 -14.58 2.77
N ALA A 496 -44.49 -13.93 1.75
CA ALA A 496 -43.17 -14.27 1.21
C ALA A 496 -41.96 -13.51 1.81
N PHE A 497 -40.77 -14.10 1.60
CA PHE A 497 -39.45 -13.44 1.58
C PHE A 497 -38.57 -14.22 0.57
N ALA A 498 -38.55 -13.84 -0.71
CA ALA A 498 -37.77 -12.75 -1.32
C ALA A 498 -36.34 -13.15 -1.71
N ASP A 499 -36.16 -13.26 -3.03
CA ASP A 499 -34.98 -13.00 -3.88
C ASP A 499 -33.66 -13.79 -3.76
N SER A 500 -33.23 -14.29 -4.94
CA SER A 500 -31.84 -14.38 -5.43
C SER A 500 -30.87 -15.33 -4.66
N ASP A 501 -29.99 -16.11 -5.30
CA ASP A 501 -29.52 -16.22 -6.69
C ASP A 501 -29.14 -17.71 -6.94
N SER A 502 -28.95 -18.25 -8.14
CA SER A 502 -28.88 -17.68 -9.50
C SER A 502 -29.15 -18.82 -10.49
N ASP A 503 -29.83 -18.56 -11.62
CA ASP A 503 -29.71 -19.48 -12.76
C ASP A 503 -28.32 -19.35 -13.42
N LEU A 504 -27.83 -20.45 -14.00
CA LEU A 504 -26.62 -20.49 -14.84
C LEU A 504 -26.89 -21.42 -16.04
N GLY A 505 -27.85 -21.00 -16.86
CA GLY A 505 -28.37 -21.77 -17.98
C GLY A 505 -27.36 -22.09 -19.10
N SER A 506 -27.65 -23.19 -19.78
CA SER A 506 -27.10 -23.68 -21.06
C SER A 506 -27.99 -24.88 -21.44
N ILE A 507 -28.57 -25.00 -22.62
CA ILE A 507 -28.18 -24.54 -23.96
C ILE A 507 -29.39 -24.14 -24.83
N SER A 508 -29.11 -23.54 -25.99
CA SER A 508 -30.07 -23.17 -27.04
C SER A 508 -30.52 -24.33 -27.93
N SER A 509 -31.79 -24.31 -28.37
CA SER A 509 -32.15 -24.49 -29.79
C SER A 509 -33.52 -23.84 -30.05
N ALA A 510 -33.79 -23.47 -31.30
CA ALA A 510 -34.99 -22.75 -31.73
C ALA A 510 -36.14 -23.68 -32.18
N GLU A 511 -37.37 -23.14 -32.06
CA GLU A 511 -38.52 -23.20 -33.02
C GLU A 511 -39.08 -24.58 -33.44
N ASP A 512 -40.40 -24.77 -33.65
CA ASP A 512 -41.52 -23.83 -33.86
C ASP A 512 -42.89 -24.44 -33.43
N GLN A 513 -43.94 -23.61 -33.26
CA GLN A 513 -45.39 -23.94 -33.15
C GLN A 513 -45.85 -24.79 -31.92
N VAL A 514 -47.02 -24.62 -31.27
CA VAL A 514 -48.26 -23.81 -31.48
C VAL A 514 -48.72 -23.14 -30.14
N LEU A 515 -49.74 -22.28 -30.23
CA LEU A 515 -50.54 -21.56 -29.21
C LEU A 515 -51.11 -22.36 -28.00
N ASP A 516 -51.33 -21.62 -26.89
CA ASP A 516 -52.49 -21.55 -25.94
C ASP A 516 -53.14 -22.84 -25.35
N GLU A 517 -53.79 -22.87 -24.17
CA GLU A 517 -53.76 -22.10 -22.90
C GLU A 517 -54.30 -23.03 -21.76
N ASP A 518 -54.44 -22.57 -20.50
CA ASP A 518 -54.96 -23.38 -19.36
C ASP A 518 -56.51 -23.33 -19.22
N ASP A 519 -57.15 -24.49 -19.05
CA ASP A 519 -58.54 -24.71 -18.58
C ASP A 519 -58.63 -24.66 -17.01
N GLU A 520 -59.76 -24.56 -16.27
CA GLU A 520 -61.21 -24.67 -16.56
C GLU A 520 -62.08 -23.98 -15.45
N ASP A 521 -63.38 -24.30 -15.38
CA ASP A 521 -64.47 -23.91 -14.42
C ASP A 521 -65.27 -22.62 -14.76
N GLU A 522 -66.61 -22.62 -14.96
CA GLU A 522 -67.70 -23.62 -14.74
C GLU A 522 -68.84 -23.47 -15.80
N ASP A 523 -69.46 -24.60 -16.23
CA ASP A 523 -70.77 -24.81 -16.94
C ASP A 523 -71.03 -24.11 -18.33
N ASP A 524 -71.66 -24.69 -19.37
CA ASP A 524 -72.67 -25.78 -19.44
C ASP A 524 -72.91 -26.34 -20.91
N ASN A 525 -72.93 -27.68 -21.09
CA ASN A 525 -73.51 -28.51 -22.22
C ASN A 525 -72.89 -28.65 -23.66
N ASP A 526 -72.70 -29.94 -24.02
CA ASP A 526 -73.04 -30.69 -25.26
C ASP A 526 -72.20 -30.74 -26.59
N ASP A 527 -71.98 -32.01 -27.01
CA ASP A 527 -71.80 -32.65 -28.35
C ASP A 527 -70.44 -32.71 -29.13
N ASP A 528 -69.95 -33.97 -29.22
CA ASP A 528 -69.36 -34.73 -30.36
C ASP A 528 -67.83 -34.79 -30.71
N ASP A 529 -67.27 -35.99 -30.44
CA ASP A 529 -66.43 -36.88 -31.29
C ASP A 529 -64.88 -36.74 -31.48
N ASP A 530 -64.16 -37.53 -30.64
CA ASP A 530 -63.31 -38.71 -30.99
C ASP A 530 -61.75 -38.67 -31.22
N MET A 531 -61.08 -39.52 -30.41
CA MET A 531 -59.91 -40.40 -30.71
C MET A 531 -58.42 -39.95 -30.68
N GLU A 532 -57.79 -40.21 -29.52
CA GLU A 532 -56.52 -40.93 -29.25
C GLU A 532 -55.44 -41.17 -30.35
N GLY A 533 -54.13 -41.00 -30.03
CA GLY A 533 -53.04 -41.69 -30.76
C GLY A 533 -51.56 -41.32 -30.52
N GLU A 534 -50.84 -42.17 -29.77
CA GLU A 534 -49.42 -42.60 -29.91
C GLU A 534 -48.21 -41.60 -29.82
N GLU A 535 -47.34 -41.82 -28.81
CA GLU A 535 -45.93 -41.38 -28.79
C GLU A 535 -45.02 -42.45 -29.44
N GLU A 536 -44.25 -42.18 -30.52
CA GLU A 536 -42.95 -42.87 -30.81
C GLU A 536 -42.11 -42.34 -32.02
N GLU A 537 -41.76 -41.04 -32.14
CA GLU A 537 -40.81 -40.62 -33.21
C GLU A 537 -39.91 -39.39 -32.92
N SER A 538 -38.77 -39.58 -32.22
CA SER A 538 -37.81 -38.48 -31.96
C SER A 538 -36.33 -38.92 -31.85
N ALA A 539 -35.80 -39.57 -32.89
CA ALA A 539 -34.39 -40.07 -32.90
C ALA A 539 -33.47 -39.44 -33.96
N VAL A 540 -33.98 -38.62 -34.89
CA VAL A 540 -33.29 -38.34 -36.18
C VAL A 540 -32.84 -36.88 -36.38
N ARG A 541 -33.52 -35.89 -35.78
CA ARG A 541 -33.43 -34.46 -36.15
C ARG A 541 -32.05 -33.78 -35.98
N TRP A 542 -31.07 -34.37 -35.27
CA TRP A 542 -29.77 -33.73 -35.02
C TRP A 542 -28.90 -33.52 -36.27
N LYS A 543 -29.18 -34.23 -37.37
CA LYS A 543 -28.43 -34.11 -38.63
C LYS A 543 -28.91 -32.99 -39.55
N GLU A 544 -30.18 -32.58 -39.45
CA GLU A 544 -30.80 -31.69 -40.45
C GLU A 544 -30.29 -30.25 -40.29
N ASN A 545 -30.23 -29.74 -39.06
CA ASN A 545 -29.61 -28.45 -38.75
C ASN A 545 -28.06 -28.48 -38.77
N MET A 546 -27.42 -29.56 -39.22
CA MET A 546 -25.95 -29.62 -39.31
C MET A 546 -25.41 -28.67 -40.39
N LEU A 547 -26.14 -28.44 -41.48
CA LEU A 547 -25.75 -27.46 -42.52
C LEU A 547 -25.93 -26.01 -42.06
N ALA A 548 -27.03 -25.69 -41.38
CA ALA A 548 -27.27 -24.35 -40.82
C ALA A 548 -26.23 -24.00 -39.74
N ASN A 549 -25.95 -24.94 -38.81
CA ASN A 549 -24.89 -24.76 -37.82
C ASN A 549 -23.49 -24.77 -38.44
N ALA A 550 -23.24 -25.51 -39.51
CA ALA A 550 -21.97 -25.41 -40.23
C ALA A 550 -21.81 -24.02 -40.89
N GLN A 551 -22.86 -23.44 -41.47
CA GLN A 551 -22.81 -22.09 -42.05
C GLN A 551 -22.60 -21.01 -40.98
N SER A 552 -23.29 -21.09 -39.83
CA SER A 552 -23.09 -20.15 -38.71
C SER A 552 -21.73 -20.30 -38.02
N LEU A 553 -21.09 -21.48 -38.10
CA LEU A 553 -19.71 -21.71 -37.64
C LEU A 553 -18.64 -21.34 -38.68
N HIS A 554 -18.94 -21.41 -39.98
CA HIS A 554 -18.00 -21.05 -41.05
C HIS A 554 -17.97 -19.55 -41.36
N GLY A 555 -19.09 -18.85 -41.19
CA GLY A 555 -19.13 -17.39 -41.26
C GLY A 555 -18.39 -16.77 -40.06
N LYS A 556 -17.23 -16.15 -40.30
CA LYS A 556 -16.51 -15.41 -39.24
C LYS A 556 -17.44 -14.28 -38.72
N PRO A 557 -17.81 -14.26 -37.43
CA PRO A 557 -18.69 -13.22 -36.90
C PRO A 557 -17.98 -11.86 -36.94
N LYS A 558 -18.50 -10.94 -37.76
CA LYS A 558 -18.00 -9.56 -37.85
C LYS A 558 -18.10 -8.90 -36.47
N PHE A 559 -17.15 -8.02 -36.15
CA PHE A 559 -17.10 -7.26 -34.89
C PHE A 559 -16.82 -8.08 -33.59
N ARG A 560 -16.25 -9.29 -33.66
CA ARG A 560 -15.89 -10.06 -32.44
C ARG A 560 -14.84 -9.35 -31.57
N VAL A 561 -15.15 -9.14 -30.28
CA VAL A 561 -14.30 -8.36 -29.34
C VAL A 561 -12.94 -9.02 -29.05
N THR A 562 -12.88 -10.36 -28.97
CA THR A 562 -11.62 -11.12 -28.76
C THR A 562 -10.66 -10.99 -29.94
N ASP A 563 -11.20 -10.74 -31.12
CA ASP A 563 -10.40 -10.70 -32.34
C ASP A 563 -9.87 -9.27 -32.54
N LEU A 564 -10.67 -8.24 -32.20
CA LEU A 564 -10.17 -6.87 -32.02
C LEU A 564 -9.03 -6.81 -31.00
N SER A 565 -9.19 -7.39 -29.81
CA SER A 565 -8.14 -7.36 -28.77
C SER A 565 -6.92 -8.23 -29.10
N ARG A 566 -6.99 -9.09 -30.12
CA ARG A 566 -5.82 -9.76 -30.70
C ARG A 566 -5.13 -8.87 -31.73
N ILE A 567 -5.87 -8.30 -32.68
CA ILE A 567 -5.33 -7.56 -33.83
C ILE A 567 -4.87 -6.14 -33.44
N LEU A 568 -5.50 -5.49 -32.46
CA LEU A 568 -5.14 -4.16 -31.96
C LEU A 568 -3.71 -4.06 -31.37
N TYR A 569 -3.13 -5.19 -30.95
CA TYR A 569 -1.77 -5.28 -30.42
C TYR A 569 -0.83 -6.07 -31.36
N ASP A 570 -1.16 -6.14 -32.64
CA ASP A 570 -0.30 -6.71 -33.68
C ASP A 570 0.45 -5.57 -34.40
N ASP A 571 1.68 -5.29 -33.96
CA ASP A 571 2.54 -4.22 -34.51
C ASP A 571 2.85 -4.37 -36.03
N ALA A 572 2.43 -5.49 -36.66
CA ALA A 572 2.56 -5.73 -38.09
C ALA A 572 1.38 -5.23 -38.94
N VAL A 573 0.29 -4.75 -38.33
CA VAL A 573 -0.96 -4.33 -39.02
C VAL A 573 -1.23 -2.84 -38.77
N ALA A 574 -1.53 -2.06 -39.81
CA ALA A 574 -1.83 -0.63 -39.65
C ALA A 574 -3.21 -0.41 -39.01
N PRO A 575 -3.43 0.60 -38.14
CA PRO A 575 -4.72 0.81 -37.46
C PRO A 575 -5.95 0.91 -38.38
N ALA A 576 -5.78 1.44 -39.60
CA ALA A 576 -6.84 1.44 -40.63
C ALA A 576 -7.19 0.02 -41.12
N GLU A 577 -6.18 -0.83 -41.34
CA GLU A 577 -6.32 -2.24 -41.70
C GLU A 577 -6.97 -3.04 -40.56
N VAL A 578 -6.58 -2.78 -39.29
CA VAL A 578 -7.24 -3.37 -38.11
C VAL A 578 -8.76 -3.17 -38.17
N MET A 579 -9.21 -1.97 -38.53
CA MET A 579 -10.63 -1.63 -38.66
C MET A 579 -11.29 -2.26 -39.90
N LYS A 580 -10.64 -2.28 -41.07
CA LYS A 580 -11.13 -3.02 -42.26
C LYS A 580 -11.33 -4.51 -41.94
N ARG A 581 -10.31 -5.13 -41.36
CA ARG A 581 -10.25 -6.56 -41.00
C ARG A 581 -11.27 -6.94 -39.94
N TRP A 582 -11.40 -6.16 -38.87
CA TRP A 582 -12.37 -6.41 -37.80
C TRP A 582 -13.83 -6.20 -38.23
N SER A 583 -14.09 -5.26 -39.14
CA SER A 583 -15.41 -5.03 -39.73
C SER A 583 -15.76 -5.98 -40.88
N GLY A 584 -14.86 -6.89 -41.27
CA GLY A 584 -15.08 -7.84 -42.36
C GLY A 584 -15.24 -7.15 -43.71
N LYS A 585 -14.34 -6.20 -44.00
CA LYS A 585 -14.18 -5.45 -45.26
C LYS A 585 -12.87 -5.77 -46.00
N GLU A 586 -12.15 -6.84 -45.62
CA GLU A 586 -11.04 -7.36 -46.43
C GLU A 586 -11.55 -8.18 -47.63
N GLU A 587 -12.74 -8.78 -47.52
CA GLU A 587 -13.33 -9.71 -48.52
C GLU A 587 -14.18 -9.00 -49.59
N SER A 588 -14.17 -7.65 -49.67
CA SER A 588 -14.92 -6.86 -50.67
C SER A 588 -14.04 -6.26 -51.78
N ASP A 589 -12.73 -6.24 -51.59
CA ASP A 589 -11.80 -5.47 -52.44
C ASP A 589 -11.22 -6.34 -53.59
N GLU A 590 -11.76 -7.56 -53.83
CA GLU A 590 -11.40 -8.46 -54.96
C GLU A 590 -12.45 -8.49 -56.09
N ASP A 591 -13.68 -7.99 -55.89
CA ASP A 591 -14.76 -8.01 -56.91
C ASP A 591 -14.76 -6.76 -57.85
N ASP A 592 -13.90 -5.77 -57.60
CA ASP A 592 -13.85 -4.48 -58.32
C ASP A 592 -12.90 -4.48 -59.57
N GLU A 593 -12.41 -5.65 -60.03
CA GLU A 593 -11.61 -5.73 -61.27
C GLU A 593 -12.45 -5.84 -62.57
N ASP A 594 -13.73 -6.23 -62.51
CA ASP A 594 -14.59 -6.47 -63.69
C ASP A 594 -15.48 -5.25 -64.07
N GLN A 595 -14.85 -4.14 -64.48
CA GLN A 595 -15.57 -3.05 -65.16
C GLN A 595 -14.74 -2.38 -66.27
N GLU A 596 -15.01 -2.76 -67.52
CA GLU A 596 -14.20 -2.38 -68.71
C GLU A 596 -14.27 -0.88 -69.09
N ASP A 597 -13.08 -0.32 -69.37
CA ASP A 597 -12.77 0.75 -70.33
C ASP A 597 -13.64 2.03 -70.40
N GLY A 598 -13.21 3.06 -69.65
CA GLY A 598 -13.50 4.48 -69.93
C GLY A 598 -12.22 5.33 -69.96
N GLU A 599 -11.90 5.97 -71.09
CA GLU A 599 -10.57 6.57 -71.39
C GLU A 599 -10.12 7.82 -70.56
N ASP A 600 -10.81 8.19 -69.47
CA ASP A 600 -10.60 9.48 -68.78
C ASP A 600 -9.84 9.42 -67.42
N ASP A 601 -9.54 8.24 -66.86
CA ASP A 601 -9.07 8.16 -65.46
C ASP A 601 -7.57 8.44 -65.22
N PHE A 602 -6.85 8.93 -66.24
CA PHE A 602 -5.41 9.24 -66.20
C PHE A 602 -5.02 10.40 -65.23
N PHE A 603 -5.98 11.08 -64.62
CA PHE A 603 -5.74 12.31 -63.83
C PHE A 603 -6.13 12.28 -62.35
N LYS A 604 -6.58 11.14 -61.79
CA LYS A 604 -6.70 10.99 -60.33
C LYS A 604 -5.30 10.86 -59.70
N LYS A 605 -4.86 11.89 -58.97
CA LYS A 605 -3.73 11.75 -58.05
C LYS A 605 -4.10 10.76 -56.94
N THR A 606 -3.25 9.76 -56.71
CA THR A 606 -3.29 8.93 -55.51
C THR A 606 -3.11 9.80 -54.27
N ASN A 607 -4.09 9.81 -53.37
CA ASN A 607 -4.14 10.69 -52.20
C ASN A 607 -3.34 10.16 -50.98
N ALA A 608 -2.22 9.46 -51.21
CA ALA A 608 -1.42 8.84 -50.16
C ALA A 608 -0.95 9.84 -49.08
N GLU A 609 -0.55 11.06 -49.46
CA GLU A 609 -0.21 12.15 -48.52
C GLU A 609 -1.38 12.54 -47.59
N LYS A 610 -2.62 12.26 -48.01
CA LYS A 610 -3.86 12.55 -47.27
C LYS A 610 -4.22 11.40 -46.31
N GLU A 611 -3.93 10.16 -46.69
CA GLU A 611 -4.09 8.97 -45.86
C GLU A 611 -3.05 8.94 -44.74
N GLU A 612 -1.76 9.17 -45.05
CA GLU A 612 -0.70 9.34 -44.03
C GLU A 612 -1.02 10.48 -43.01
N LEU A 613 -1.72 11.53 -43.45
CA LEU A 613 -2.18 12.62 -42.58
C LEU A 613 -3.46 12.29 -41.79
N ALA A 614 -4.27 11.33 -42.23
CA ALA A 614 -5.44 10.85 -41.52
C ALA A 614 -5.05 9.91 -40.37
N ASP A 615 -4.16 8.95 -40.64
CA ASP A 615 -3.67 7.97 -39.64
C ASP A 615 -3.04 8.64 -38.41
N ASN A 616 -2.45 9.82 -38.58
CA ASN A 616 -1.78 10.58 -37.52
C ASN A 616 -2.72 11.51 -36.72
N ARG A 617 -4.05 11.48 -36.96
CA ARG A 617 -5.00 12.49 -36.45
C ARG A 617 -6.06 11.90 -35.50
N ALA A 618 -5.98 12.28 -34.23
CA ALA A 618 -6.86 11.80 -33.16
C ALA A 618 -8.35 12.26 -33.22
N ILE A 619 -8.77 12.96 -34.28
CA ILE A 619 -10.17 13.37 -34.51
C ILE A 619 -10.46 13.16 -36.01
N PRO A 620 -11.33 12.20 -36.37
CA PRO A 620 -11.77 11.99 -37.75
C PRO A 620 -12.39 13.25 -38.38
N GLU A 621 -12.26 13.40 -39.69
CA GLU A 621 -13.10 14.33 -40.44
C GLU A 621 -14.40 13.59 -40.82
N PHE A 622 -15.53 14.07 -40.30
CA PHE A 622 -16.84 13.51 -40.59
C PHE A 622 -17.43 14.16 -41.84
N ASP A 623 -18.01 13.35 -42.72
CA ASP A 623 -18.83 13.83 -43.83
C ASP A 623 -20.24 14.16 -43.31
N TYR A 624 -20.56 15.44 -43.25
CA TYR A 624 -21.85 15.94 -42.77
C TYR A 624 -22.99 15.62 -43.74
N GLU A 625 -22.75 15.55 -45.05
CA GLU A 625 -23.81 15.25 -46.04
C GLU A 625 -24.23 13.78 -45.98
N GLN A 626 -23.29 12.88 -45.67
CA GLN A 626 -23.58 11.47 -45.43
C GLN A 626 -24.31 11.25 -44.09
N LEU A 627 -23.93 12.00 -43.05
CA LEU A 627 -24.61 11.94 -41.75
C LEU A 627 -26.03 12.50 -41.84
N GLU A 628 -26.22 13.63 -42.52
CA GLU A 628 -27.55 14.24 -42.73
C GLU A 628 -28.50 13.25 -43.42
N LYS A 629 -28.11 12.67 -44.56
CA LYS A 629 -28.91 11.65 -45.25
C LYS A 629 -29.19 10.43 -44.37
N LYS A 630 -28.20 9.96 -43.60
CA LYS A 630 -28.35 8.80 -42.71
C LYS A 630 -29.37 9.02 -41.58
N TRP A 631 -29.54 10.26 -41.12
CA TRP A 631 -30.44 10.63 -40.03
C TRP A 631 -31.73 11.32 -40.51
N GLN A 632 -31.96 11.44 -41.82
CA GLN A 632 -33.26 11.76 -42.42
C GLN A 632 -34.17 10.53 -42.55
N GLU A 633 -33.63 9.31 -42.39
CA GLU A 633 -34.42 8.07 -42.37
C GLU A 633 -35.13 7.91 -41.01
N GLU A 634 -36.46 8.03 -41.00
CA GLU A 634 -37.28 8.03 -39.77
C GLU A 634 -37.16 6.73 -38.97
N GLU A 635 -37.12 5.56 -39.62
CA GLU A 635 -36.86 4.25 -39.01
C GLU A 635 -35.58 4.26 -38.14
N ARG A 636 -34.54 4.99 -38.59
CA ARG A 636 -33.28 5.15 -37.82
C ARG A 636 -33.40 6.17 -36.70
N LEU A 637 -34.27 7.16 -36.83
CA LEU A 637 -34.61 8.07 -35.73
C LEU A 637 -35.44 7.35 -34.66
N GLU A 638 -36.36 6.45 -35.02
CA GLU A 638 -37.10 5.61 -34.06
C GLU A 638 -36.19 4.62 -33.34
N ALA A 639 -35.30 3.93 -34.07
CA ALA A 639 -34.25 3.11 -33.47
C ALA A 639 -33.35 3.92 -32.52
N LEU A 640 -33.11 5.21 -32.79
CA LEU A 640 -32.39 6.11 -31.90
C LEU A 640 -33.26 6.56 -30.69
N ARG A 641 -34.56 6.81 -30.89
CA ARG A 641 -35.55 7.26 -29.88
C ARG A 641 -35.62 6.30 -28.70
N SER A 642 -35.50 4.99 -28.94
CA SER A 642 -35.37 3.95 -27.91
C SER A 642 -34.24 4.17 -26.90
N ARG A 643 -33.25 5.02 -27.22
CA ARG A 643 -32.09 5.35 -26.38
C ARG A 643 -32.24 6.69 -25.63
N PHE A 644 -33.30 7.44 -25.93
CA PHE A 644 -33.70 8.66 -25.22
C PHE A 644 -34.94 8.44 -24.35
N VAL A 645 -35.79 7.48 -24.72
CA VAL A 645 -36.93 7.00 -23.94
C VAL A 645 -36.93 5.47 -24.00
N THR A 646 -36.58 4.80 -22.90
CA THR A 646 -36.54 3.32 -22.82
C THR A 646 -37.89 2.69 -22.49
N GLY A 647 -38.98 3.46 -22.52
CA GLY A 647 -40.34 2.93 -22.50
C GLY A 647 -40.70 2.30 -23.85
N LYS A 648 -41.01 1.00 -23.86
CA LYS A 648 -41.52 0.35 -25.08
C LYS A 648 -42.96 0.80 -25.35
N LEU A 649 -43.20 1.32 -26.56
CA LEU A 649 -44.53 1.26 -27.16
C LEU A 649 -44.80 -0.20 -27.54
N SER A 650 -45.84 -0.80 -26.97
CA SER A 650 -46.38 -2.07 -27.46
C SER A 650 -47.27 -1.78 -28.67
N ARG A 651 -46.69 -1.84 -29.88
CA ARG A 651 -47.46 -1.83 -31.12
C ARG A 651 -48.15 -3.20 -31.25
N GLY A 652 -49.41 -3.25 -30.84
CA GLY A 652 -50.33 -4.29 -31.29
C GLY A 652 -50.63 -4.10 -32.78
N ASP A 653 -51.04 -5.18 -33.43
CA ASP A 653 -51.38 -5.23 -34.84
C ASP A 653 -52.89 -5.12 -34.99
N ASP A 654 -53.38 -4.10 -35.68
CA ASP A 654 -54.74 -3.95 -36.22
C ASP A 654 -54.75 -2.69 -37.12
N ASP A 655 -55.23 -2.85 -38.36
CA ASP A 655 -55.38 -1.77 -39.35
C ASP A 655 -56.78 -1.11 -39.25
N ASP A 656 -56.88 0.22 -39.37
CA ASP A 656 -57.90 0.88 -40.21
C ASP A 656 -57.56 2.40 -40.42
N ASP A 657 -58.14 2.99 -41.48
CA ASP A 657 -57.74 4.27 -42.13
C ASP A 657 -58.35 5.59 -41.55
N ASP A 658 -57.84 6.73 -42.05
CA ASP A 658 -58.40 8.12 -42.11
C ASP A 658 -58.84 8.78 -40.76
N ASP A 659 -58.26 9.91 -40.28
CA ASP A 659 -58.07 11.22 -40.93
C ASP A 659 -56.99 12.02 -40.16
N ASP A 660 -56.06 12.69 -40.85
CA ASP A 660 -54.96 13.50 -40.26
C ASP A 660 -55.03 14.95 -40.78
N ASP A 661 -55.63 15.87 -40.01
CA ASP A 661 -55.85 17.28 -40.42
C ASP A 661 -55.82 18.26 -39.21
N ASP A 662 -54.89 19.21 -39.25
CA ASP A 662 -54.74 20.45 -38.44
C ASP A 662 -55.17 20.48 -36.94
N VAL A 663 -54.18 20.49 -36.02
CA VAL A 663 -53.83 21.74 -35.29
C VAL A 663 -52.41 21.72 -34.71
N ASP A 664 -51.62 22.69 -35.15
CA ASP A 664 -50.29 23.05 -34.67
C ASP A 664 -50.34 24.03 -33.46
N ASP A 665 -49.19 24.23 -32.82
CA ASP A 665 -48.79 25.45 -32.07
C ASP A 665 -49.54 25.86 -30.77
N ALA A 666 -49.00 25.44 -29.61
CA ALA A 666 -49.37 25.98 -28.28
C ALA A 666 -48.23 25.87 -27.23
N PHE A 667 -46.98 26.13 -27.60
CA PHE A 667 -45.85 26.27 -26.67
C PHE A 667 -45.45 27.75 -26.53
N ASP A 668 -45.82 28.43 -25.42
CA ASP A 668 -44.91 29.31 -24.65
C ASP A 668 -45.56 30.01 -23.43
N GLU A 669 -44.70 30.61 -22.62
CA GLU A 669 -44.88 31.52 -21.47
C GLU A 669 -45.15 30.92 -20.06
N ASP A 670 -44.53 31.59 -19.07
CA ASP A 670 -44.25 31.13 -17.69
C ASP A 670 -45.15 31.80 -16.62
N GLU A 671 -44.77 31.61 -15.34
CA GLU A 671 -45.10 32.37 -14.11
C GLU A 671 -46.40 32.01 -13.34
N ASP A 672 -46.18 31.29 -12.23
CA ASP A 672 -46.75 31.46 -10.88
C ASP A 672 -48.21 31.95 -10.69
N ASP A 673 -49.08 31.06 -10.16
CA ASP A 673 -50.07 31.46 -9.12
C ASP A 673 -50.32 30.34 -8.09
N GLU A 674 -50.68 30.72 -6.86
CA GLU A 674 -50.93 29.81 -5.72
C GLU A 674 -52.44 29.48 -5.62
N GLY A 675 -52.84 28.24 -5.93
CA GLY A 675 -54.26 27.83 -5.95
C GLY A 675 -54.53 26.45 -5.32
N ASP A 676 -54.55 26.36 -3.99
CA ASP A 676 -55.01 25.17 -3.27
C ASP A 676 -56.50 24.88 -3.61
N GLY A 677 -56.78 23.67 -4.10
CA GLY A 677 -58.11 23.26 -4.57
C GLY A 677 -59.19 23.19 -3.49
N GLU A 678 -60.45 23.36 -3.91
CA GLU A 678 -61.62 23.33 -3.03
C GLU A 678 -61.79 21.95 -2.37
N PHE A 679 -61.98 21.94 -1.04
CA PHE A 679 -61.94 20.73 -0.23
C PHE A 679 -63.36 20.29 0.19
N GLU A 680 -63.86 19.22 -0.43
CA GLU A 680 -65.16 18.63 -0.10
C GLU A 680 -65.04 17.69 1.13
N ASP A 681 -65.60 18.12 2.26
CA ASP A 681 -65.56 17.34 3.52
C ASP A 681 -66.64 16.24 3.55
N LEU A 682 -66.23 15.06 3.09
CA LEU A 682 -67.02 13.84 2.88
C LEU A 682 -67.72 13.26 4.13
N GLU A 683 -67.61 13.89 5.31
CA GLU A 683 -68.35 13.51 6.53
C GLU A 683 -69.43 14.53 6.97
N THR A 684 -69.61 15.68 6.29
CA THR A 684 -70.65 16.67 6.68
C THR A 684 -71.55 17.26 5.58
N GLY A 685 -71.12 17.33 4.31
CA GLY A 685 -72.04 17.46 3.16
C GLY A 685 -72.96 18.69 3.06
N GLU A 686 -72.58 19.86 3.59
CA GLU A 686 -73.28 21.14 3.34
C GLU A 686 -72.42 22.11 2.51
N THR A 687 -72.78 22.34 1.24
CA THR A 687 -72.17 23.37 0.38
C THR A 687 -72.93 24.71 0.49
N PHE A 688 -72.23 25.78 0.88
CA PHE A 688 -72.79 27.13 0.98
C PHE A 688 -72.78 27.83 -0.40
N GLY A 689 -73.69 27.41 -1.28
CA GLY A 689 -73.82 27.97 -2.62
C GLY A 689 -74.50 29.35 -2.67
N LYS A 690 -74.80 29.78 -3.90
CA LYS A 690 -75.90 30.71 -4.15
C LYS A 690 -76.54 30.48 -5.51
N GLU A 691 -77.87 30.31 -5.51
CA GLU A 691 -78.72 30.11 -6.69
C GLU A 691 -78.76 31.39 -7.59
N GLU A 692 -79.35 31.41 -8.79
CA GLU A 692 -80.53 30.67 -9.29
C GLU A 692 -80.63 30.83 -10.84
N GLY A 693 -81.13 29.83 -11.60
CA GLY A 693 -81.36 30.02 -13.06
C GLY A 693 -81.45 28.78 -13.98
N GLU A 694 -82.36 27.84 -13.73
CA GLU A 694 -82.77 26.77 -14.66
C GLU A 694 -83.70 27.35 -15.78
N GLU A 695 -84.19 26.65 -16.82
CA GLU A 695 -84.55 25.23 -16.99
C GLU A 695 -84.76 24.88 -18.49
N GLU A 696 -84.36 23.67 -18.93
CA GLU A 696 -84.79 22.82 -20.10
C GLU A 696 -85.01 23.43 -21.52
N SER A 697 -84.95 22.73 -22.66
CA SER A 697 -85.06 21.32 -23.14
C SER A 697 -84.33 21.23 -24.52
N GLU A 698 -84.10 20.16 -25.31
CA GLU A 698 -84.36 18.69 -25.46
C GLU A 698 -83.41 18.25 -26.63
N ALA A 699 -82.97 17.02 -26.94
CA ALA A 699 -82.75 15.72 -26.26
C ALA A 699 -81.99 14.77 -27.25
N GLU A 700 -81.46 13.61 -26.79
CA GLU A 700 -80.91 12.43 -27.55
C GLU A 700 -79.68 12.66 -28.47
N GLU A 701 -78.50 12.05 -28.30
CA GLU A 701 -78.05 10.64 -28.13
C GLU A 701 -77.55 9.95 -29.42
N LYS A 702 -76.36 9.36 -29.32
CA LYS A 702 -75.89 8.19 -30.08
C LYS A 702 -75.01 7.37 -29.13
N GLU A 703 -75.32 6.08 -29.01
CA GLU A 703 -74.55 5.13 -28.21
C GLU A 703 -73.30 4.64 -28.97
N GLU A 704 -72.18 4.52 -28.26
CA GLU A 704 -71.23 3.42 -28.46
C GLU A 704 -70.94 2.78 -27.09
N GLY A 705 -70.50 1.52 -27.08
CA GLY A 705 -70.70 0.59 -25.97
C GLY A 705 -69.82 0.79 -24.72
N PRO A 706 -70.07 0.00 -23.65
CA PRO A 706 -69.29 0.05 -22.42
C PRO A 706 -67.87 -0.48 -22.65
N VAL A 707 -66.90 0.45 -22.74
CA VAL A 707 -65.47 0.11 -22.76
C VAL A 707 -65.04 -0.36 -21.36
N ASP A 708 -64.24 -1.42 -21.29
CA ASP A 708 -64.03 -2.18 -20.05
C ASP A 708 -63.31 -1.38 -18.94
N LEU A 709 -63.86 -1.44 -17.73
CA LEU A 709 -63.28 -0.86 -16.51
C LEU A 709 -61.94 -1.50 -16.14
N ASP A 710 -61.66 -2.72 -16.59
CA ASP A 710 -60.34 -3.34 -16.43
C ASP A 710 -59.33 -2.87 -17.48
N ALA A 711 -59.76 -2.60 -18.72
CA ALA A 711 -58.90 -1.95 -19.73
C ALA A 711 -58.52 -0.50 -19.32
N GLU A 712 -59.43 0.25 -18.69
CA GLU A 712 -59.10 1.57 -18.14
C GLU A 712 -58.19 1.47 -16.90
N ARG A 713 -58.38 0.45 -16.03
CA ARG A 713 -57.46 0.17 -14.92
C ARG A 713 -56.07 -0.21 -15.42
N GLU A 714 -55.95 -1.00 -16.48
CA GLU A 714 -54.68 -1.33 -17.12
C GLU A 714 -53.99 -0.10 -17.71
N ARG A 715 -54.71 0.74 -18.47
CA ARG A 715 -54.14 2.01 -18.99
C ARG A 715 -53.64 2.90 -17.85
N ASN A 716 -54.37 2.96 -16.73
CA ASN A 716 -53.94 3.67 -15.53
C ASN A 716 -52.79 2.98 -14.76
N ALA A 717 -52.67 1.65 -14.82
CA ALA A 717 -51.55 0.90 -14.24
C ALA A 717 -50.26 1.12 -15.06
N LYS A 718 -50.33 0.91 -16.38
CA LYS A 718 -49.26 1.16 -17.36
C LYS A 718 -48.78 2.61 -17.27
N LYS A 719 -49.68 3.60 -17.17
CA LYS A 719 -49.34 5.02 -16.96
C LYS A 719 -48.70 5.32 -15.59
N LYS A 720 -49.08 4.60 -14.52
CA LYS A 720 -48.40 4.69 -13.21
C LYS A 720 -47.02 4.04 -13.22
N GLU A 721 -46.84 2.96 -13.97
CA GLU A 721 -45.56 2.29 -14.15
C GLU A 721 -44.61 3.13 -15.02
N GLU A 722 -45.10 3.73 -16.10
CA GLU A 722 -44.36 4.71 -16.90
C GLU A 722 -43.94 5.93 -16.06
N LEU A 723 -44.87 6.54 -15.32
CA LEU A 723 -44.56 7.63 -14.40
C LEU A 723 -43.54 7.22 -13.33
N ARG A 724 -43.60 5.97 -12.86
CA ARG A 724 -42.64 5.42 -11.89
C ARG A 724 -41.26 5.20 -12.53
N LEU A 725 -41.16 4.62 -13.72
CA LEU A 725 -39.90 4.42 -14.44
C LEU A 725 -39.25 5.77 -14.78
N ARG A 726 -40.06 6.74 -15.23
CA ARG A 726 -39.63 8.12 -15.46
C ARG A 726 -39.12 8.78 -14.17
N PHE A 727 -39.82 8.58 -13.04
CA PHE A 727 -39.38 9.10 -11.74
C PHE A 727 -38.12 8.39 -11.21
N GLU A 728 -37.96 7.08 -11.47
CA GLU A 728 -36.74 6.32 -11.17
C GLU A 728 -35.55 6.70 -12.08
N GLU A 729 -35.78 7.31 -13.25
CA GLU A 729 -34.74 7.89 -14.12
C GLU A 729 -34.45 9.38 -13.82
N GLU A 730 -35.46 10.20 -13.54
CA GLU A 730 -35.29 11.59 -13.09
C GLU A 730 -34.60 11.66 -11.71
N ASP A 731 -34.92 10.73 -10.79
CA ASP A 731 -34.32 10.63 -9.44
C ASP A 731 -33.34 9.43 -9.30
N ARG A 732 -32.60 9.13 -10.38
CA ARG A 732 -31.66 7.98 -10.51
C ARG A 732 -30.49 7.97 -9.52
N GLU A 733 -30.16 9.11 -8.92
CA GLU A 733 -29.24 9.20 -7.77
C GLU A 733 -29.95 9.28 -6.40
N GLY A 734 -31.26 9.56 -6.37
CA GLY A 734 -32.06 9.80 -5.16
C GLY A 734 -32.63 8.54 -4.52
N PHE A 735 -33.10 7.56 -5.30
CA PHE A 735 -33.63 6.30 -4.74
C PHE A 735 -32.61 5.56 -3.87
N GLY A 736 -31.31 5.64 -4.20
CA GLY A 736 -30.22 5.11 -3.37
C GLY A 736 -30.03 5.82 -2.01
N LYS A 737 -30.69 6.95 -1.78
CA LYS A 737 -30.68 7.74 -0.53
C LYS A 737 -32.02 7.70 0.22
N GLN A 738 -33.13 7.37 -0.44
CA GLN A 738 -34.48 7.66 0.07
C GLN A 738 -34.93 6.79 1.26
N LYS A 739 -34.22 5.70 1.60
CA LYS A 739 -34.64 4.75 2.65
C LYS A 739 -34.39 5.21 4.09
N ASP A 740 -33.86 6.42 4.30
CA ASP A 740 -33.66 7.04 5.62
C ASP A 740 -34.28 8.46 5.67
N ASN A 741 -35.55 8.57 5.27
CA ASN A 741 -36.23 9.84 4.97
C ASN A 741 -36.65 10.68 6.19
N SER A 742 -35.70 11.04 7.05
CA SER A 742 -35.84 12.07 8.09
C SER A 742 -35.22 13.38 7.61
N ARG A 743 -36.06 14.29 7.09
CA ARG A 743 -35.64 15.56 6.45
C ARG A 743 -34.63 16.40 7.27
N GLY A 744 -33.34 16.33 6.92
CA GLY A 744 -32.33 17.32 7.33
C GLY A 744 -30.86 16.89 7.14
N ASP A 745 -30.16 17.49 6.17
CA ASP A 745 -28.68 17.58 6.10
C ASP A 745 -27.90 16.24 5.96
N ALA A 746 -28.39 15.33 5.12
CA ALA A 746 -27.92 13.94 4.98
C ALA A 746 -26.54 13.73 4.29
N ASP A 747 -25.72 14.77 4.13
CA ASP A 747 -24.28 14.62 3.81
C ASP A 747 -23.40 14.57 5.09
N GLU A 748 -23.93 14.92 6.27
CA GLU A 748 -23.21 14.85 7.56
C GLU A 748 -23.71 13.77 8.55
N GLU A 749 -24.76 12.98 8.25
CA GLU A 749 -25.30 11.95 9.18
C GLU A 749 -24.98 10.47 8.82
N PHE A 750 -23.90 10.22 8.09
CA PHE A 750 -23.16 8.96 8.32
C PHE A 750 -22.56 9.02 9.74
N GLY A 751 -22.94 8.08 10.62
CA GLY A 751 -22.30 7.96 11.92
C GLY A 751 -20.78 7.79 11.81
N GLU A 752 -20.01 8.30 12.76
CA GLU A 752 -18.53 8.21 12.75
C GLU A 752 -18.01 6.75 12.65
N ASP A 753 -18.83 5.78 13.05
CA ASP A 753 -18.57 4.35 12.89
C ASP A 753 -18.71 3.87 11.43
N ASP A 754 -19.73 4.36 10.70
CA ASP A 754 -20.14 3.85 9.39
C ASP A 754 -19.24 4.33 8.27
N TRP A 755 -18.70 5.56 8.35
CA TRP A 755 -17.80 6.09 7.30
C TRP A 755 -16.60 5.17 7.02
N TYR A 756 -15.99 4.59 8.06
CA TYR A 756 -14.81 3.73 7.89
C TYR A 756 -15.12 2.40 7.21
N ASP A 757 -16.24 1.77 7.57
CA ASP A 757 -16.63 0.50 6.96
C ASP A 757 -17.34 0.70 5.60
N ALA A 758 -17.99 1.85 5.35
CA ALA A 758 -18.46 2.28 4.03
C ALA A 758 -17.30 2.58 3.05
N GLN A 759 -16.22 3.24 3.50
CA GLN A 759 -15.02 3.42 2.68
C GLN A 759 -14.37 2.09 2.32
N LYS A 760 -14.35 1.11 3.25
CA LYS A 760 -13.92 -0.25 2.92
C LYS A 760 -14.85 -0.95 1.95
N ALA A 761 -16.17 -0.83 2.11
CA ALA A 761 -17.14 -1.44 1.20
C ALA A 761 -16.96 -0.91 -0.23
N LYS A 762 -16.72 0.40 -0.40
CA LYS A 762 -16.35 1.00 -1.70
C LYS A 762 -15.04 0.44 -2.26
N LEU A 763 -14.00 0.30 -1.43
CA LEU A 763 -12.72 -0.30 -1.84
C LEU A 763 -12.84 -1.80 -2.18
N GLN A 764 -13.69 -2.55 -1.47
CA GLN A 764 -13.93 -3.98 -1.71
C GLN A 764 -14.73 -4.16 -3.01
N LYS A 765 -15.85 -3.43 -3.19
CA LYS A 765 -16.64 -3.44 -4.43
C LYS A 765 -15.77 -3.15 -5.66
N GLN A 766 -14.82 -2.21 -5.57
CA GLN A 766 -13.87 -1.97 -6.66
C GLN A 766 -12.98 -3.19 -6.95
N GLN A 767 -12.46 -3.89 -5.93
CA GLN A 767 -11.67 -5.10 -6.14
C GLN A 767 -12.48 -6.25 -6.73
N ASP A 768 -13.75 -6.36 -6.37
CA ASP A 768 -14.64 -7.41 -6.85
C ASP A 768 -15.06 -7.14 -8.31
N ILE A 769 -15.33 -5.88 -8.68
CA ILE A 769 -15.50 -5.41 -10.07
C ILE A 769 -14.27 -5.74 -10.91
N ASN A 770 -13.09 -5.28 -10.50
CA ASN A 770 -11.82 -5.55 -11.19
C ASN A 770 -11.58 -7.05 -11.41
N ARG A 771 -12.02 -7.91 -10.48
CA ARG A 771 -11.90 -9.36 -10.61
C ARG A 771 -12.87 -9.92 -11.64
N ALA A 772 -14.14 -9.53 -11.58
CA ALA A 772 -15.16 -9.98 -12.53
C ALA A 772 -14.78 -9.60 -13.98
N GLU A 773 -14.28 -8.37 -14.17
CA GLU A 773 -13.76 -7.89 -15.46
C GLU A 773 -12.60 -8.77 -15.97
N PHE A 774 -11.52 -8.94 -15.19
CA PHE A 774 -10.35 -9.71 -15.65
C PHE A 774 -10.62 -11.21 -15.77
N ASP A 775 -11.47 -11.79 -14.94
CA ASP A 775 -11.71 -13.23 -14.97
C ASP A 775 -12.60 -13.67 -16.16
N SER A 776 -13.21 -12.73 -16.88
CA SER A 776 -13.86 -12.95 -18.19
C SER A 776 -12.88 -13.13 -19.37
N LEU A 777 -11.63 -12.65 -19.26
CA LEU A 777 -10.65 -12.66 -20.35
C LEU A 777 -9.89 -13.99 -20.45
N ASP A 778 -9.48 -14.39 -21.65
CA ASP A 778 -8.62 -15.56 -21.83
C ASP A 778 -7.28 -15.43 -21.08
N PRO A 779 -6.60 -16.52 -20.67
CA PRO A 779 -5.39 -16.43 -19.86
C PRO A 779 -4.25 -15.61 -20.46
N ALA A 780 -4.10 -15.57 -21.79
CA ALA A 780 -3.01 -14.85 -22.45
C ALA A 780 -3.30 -13.35 -22.54
N SER A 781 -4.53 -12.95 -22.86
CA SER A 781 -4.95 -11.53 -22.81
C SER A 781 -5.06 -11.01 -21.37
N ARG A 782 -5.50 -11.86 -20.43
CA ARG A 782 -5.49 -11.56 -18.99
C ARG A 782 -4.06 -11.29 -18.51
N ALA A 783 -3.09 -12.14 -18.85
CA ALA A 783 -1.68 -11.93 -18.54
C ALA A 783 -1.10 -10.64 -19.17
N ARG A 784 -1.52 -10.28 -20.40
CA ARG A 784 -1.12 -9.03 -21.06
C ARG A 784 -1.72 -7.78 -20.39
N ALA A 785 -3.01 -7.82 -20.02
CA ALA A 785 -3.74 -6.66 -19.51
C ALA A 785 -3.58 -6.43 -17.99
N GLU A 786 -3.72 -7.50 -17.18
CA GLU A 786 -3.59 -7.44 -15.72
C GLU A 786 -2.14 -7.63 -15.24
N GLY A 787 -1.31 -8.29 -16.06
CA GLY A 787 -0.02 -8.82 -15.64
C GLY A 787 -0.14 -10.17 -14.91
N PHE A 788 0.99 -10.71 -14.48
CA PHE A 788 1.02 -11.91 -13.64
C PHE A 788 0.57 -11.58 -12.21
N LYS A 789 -0.53 -12.20 -11.78
CA LYS A 789 -1.12 -12.05 -10.44
C LYS A 789 -0.08 -12.36 -9.34
N ALA A 790 -0.15 -11.64 -8.22
CA ALA A 790 0.58 -12.05 -7.02
C ALA A 790 0.10 -13.44 -6.56
N GLY A 791 0.96 -14.25 -5.93
CA GLY A 791 0.66 -15.63 -5.57
C GLY A 791 1.20 -16.66 -6.56
N THR A 792 1.21 -16.33 -7.87
CA THR A 792 1.81 -17.16 -8.94
C THR A 792 3.31 -17.40 -8.70
N TYR A 793 3.75 -18.63 -8.97
CA TYR A 793 5.17 -18.97 -9.05
C TYR A 793 5.67 -18.68 -10.48
N ALA A 794 6.76 -17.95 -10.65
CA ALA A 794 7.19 -17.50 -11.97
C ALA A 794 8.70 -17.65 -12.20
N ARG A 795 9.08 -17.90 -13.46
CA ARG A 795 10.44 -17.76 -13.99
C ARG A 795 10.59 -16.34 -14.51
N ILE A 796 11.54 -15.59 -13.96
CA ILE A 796 11.90 -14.23 -14.40
C ILE A 796 13.27 -14.31 -15.05
N VAL A 797 13.36 -14.03 -16.35
CA VAL A 797 14.64 -14.00 -17.09
C VAL A 797 15.19 -12.58 -17.08
N LEU A 798 16.44 -12.43 -16.61
CA LEU A 798 17.19 -11.18 -16.57
C LEU A 798 18.36 -11.26 -17.55
N GLU A 799 18.42 -10.30 -18.47
CA GLU A 799 19.57 -10.11 -19.37
C GLU A 799 20.60 -9.13 -18.78
N LYS A 800 21.82 -9.17 -19.33
CA LYS A 800 22.91 -8.21 -19.06
C LYS A 800 23.26 -8.14 -17.57
N VAL A 801 23.31 -9.31 -16.93
CA VAL A 801 23.63 -9.46 -15.51
C VAL A 801 25.16 -9.59 -15.34
N PRO A 802 25.83 -8.73 -14.55
CA PRO A 802 27.29 -8.76 -14.44
C PRO A 802 27.85 -10.11 -14.01
N TYR A 803 28.90 -10.60 -14.69
CA TYR A 803 29.46 -11.94 -14.45
C TYR A 803 29.88 -12.18 -12.99
N GLU A 804 30.30 -11.13 -12.26
CA GLU A 804 30.69 -11.24 -10.86
C GLU A 804 29.54 -11.69 -9.95
N PHE A 805 28.28 -11.44 -10.33
CA PHE A 805 27.10 -11.92 -9.62
C PHE A 805 26.92 -13.44 -9.81
N ALA A 806 26.96 -13.91 -11.06
CA ALA A 806 26.81 -15.33 -11.37
C ALA A 806 27.92 -16.17 -10.74
N ALA A 807 29.18 -15.69 -10.83
CA ALA A 807 30.32 -16.33 -10.21
C ALA A 807 30.17 -16.47 -8.68
N LYS A 808 29.80 -15.38 -7.98
CA LYS A 808 29.74 -15.33 -6.50
C LYS A 808 28.36 -15.55 -5.88
N PHE A 809 27.35 -15.96 -6.66
CA PHE A 809 26.04 -16.25 -6.10
C PHE A 809 26.16 -17.22 -4.91
N ASN A 810 25.62 -16.79 -3.76
CA ASN A 810 25.73 -17.50 -2.49
C ASN A 810 24.35 -17.51 -1.81
N PRO A 811 23.74 -18.69 -1.58
CA PRO A 811 22.36 -18.80 -1.11
C PRO A 811 22.14 -18.33 0.35
N ARG A 812 23.18 -17.93 1.08
CA ARG A 812 23.03 -17.25 2.39
C ARG A 812 22.52 -15.80 2.25
N PHE A 813 22.57 -15.21 1.06
CA PHE A 813 22.07 -13.86 0.80
C PHE A 813 20.74 -13.92 0.01
N PRO A 814 19.64 -13.32 0.52
CA PRO A 814 18.37 -13.32 -0.19
C PRO A 814 18.44 -12.49 -1.47
N LEU A 815 18.04 -13.10 -2.59
CA LEU A 815 17.82 -12.41 -3.85
C LEU A 815 16.39 -11.87 -3.91
N ILE A 816 16.27 -10.55 -4.06
CA ILE A 816 14.98 -9.85 -4.16
C ILE A 816 14.95 -9.17 -5.53
N VAL A 817 13.85 -9.31 -6.25
CA VAL A 817 13.57 -8.58 -7.49
C VAL A 817 12.46 -7.58 -7.16
N GLY A 818 12.78 -6.29 -7.12
CA GLY A 818 11.80 -5.23 -6.86
C GLY A 818 11.44 -4.47 -8.13
N GLY A 819 10.18 -4.48 -8.55
CA GLY A 819 9.72 -3.68 -9.68
C GLY A 819 9.83 -2.18 -9.40
N LEU A 820 10.33 -1.44 -10.39
CA LEU A 820 10.49 0.00 -10.37
C LEU A 820 9.30 0.66 -11.09
N SER A 821 8.72 1.70 -10.51
CA SER A 821 7.73 2.51 -11.26
C SER A 821 8.43 3.44 -12.27
N PRO A 822 7.74 3.93 -13.32
CA PRO A 822 8.30 4.90 -14.28
C PRO A 822 8.76 6.23 -13.67
N THR A 823 8.38 6.53 -12.42
CA THR A 823 8.95 7.66 -11.68
C THR A 823 10.28 7.31 -11.02
N GLU A 824 10.48 6.06 -10.60
CA GLU A 824 11.72 5.63 -9.93
C GLU A 824 12.90 5.41 -10.88
N ASP A 825 12.68 5.26 -12.17
CA ASP A 825 13.78 5.24 -13.15
C ASP A 825 14.38 6.65 -13.40
N ARG A 826 13.62 7.71 -13.11
CA ARG A 826 14.04 9.09 -13.33
C ARG A 826 14.92 9.62 -12.19
N PHE A 827 15.91 10.44 -12.52
CA PHE A 827 16.82 11.07 -11.57
C PHE A 827 16.54 12.58 -11.42
N GLY A 828 16.79 13.12 -10.23
CA GLY A 828 16.69 14.55 -9.95
C GLY A 828 17.15 14.90 -8.54
N TYR A 829 16.66 16.02 -7.97
CA TYR A 829 16.92 16.37 -6.58
C TYR A 829 15.74 15.96 -5.70
N VAL A 830 15.99 15.03 -4.77
CA VAL A 830 14.98 14.62 -3.79
C VAL A 830 15.08 15.53 -2.57
N GLN A 831 13.99 16.24 -2.24
CA GLN A 831 13.88 17.00 -1.00
C GLN A 831 13.30 16.10 0.09
N ILE A 832 14.05 15.95 1.17
CA ILE A 832 13.76 15.03 2.28
C ILE A 832 13.61 15.77 3.61
N ARG A 833 12.83 15.19 4.53
CA ARG A 833 12.76 15.57 5.95
C ARG A 833 13.57 14.59 6.77
N ILE A 834 14.82 14.97 7.10
CA ILE A 834 15.81 14.09 7.74
C ILE A 834 16.13 14.52 9.17
N LYS A 835 16.39 13.54 10.05
CA LYS A 835 16.81 13.74 11.43
C LYS A 835 17.87 12.72 11.82
N ARG A 836 18.95 13.18 12.47
CA ARG A 836 19.96 12.30 13.10
C ARG A 836 19.28 11.32 14.04
N HIS A 837 19.66 10.04 13.96
CA HIS A 837 19.08 9.01 14.82
C HIS A 837 19.43 9.25 16.31
N ARG A 838 18.49 8.93 17.21
CA ARG A 838 18.59 9.18 18.67
C ARG A 838 19.84 8.57 19.34
N TRP A 839 20.36 7.47 18.81
CA TRP A 839 21.54 6.76 19.33
C TRP A 839 22.82 6.96 18.53
N HIS A 840 22.76 7.65 17.37
CA HIS A 840 23.96 7.87 16.57
C HIS A 840 24.80 9.02 17.14
N LYS A 841 26.04 8.71 17.55
CA LYS A 841 26.90 9.58 18.37
C LYS A 841 27.35 10.88 17.67
N LYS A 842 27.55 10.87 16.35
CA LYS A 842 28.09 12.01 15.59
C LYS A 842 26.96 12.86 14.98
N ILE A 843 27.17 14.17 14.81
CA ILE A 843 26.31 15.00 13.97
C ILE A 843 26.67 14.84 12.49
N LEU A 844 25.67 14.86 11.61
CA LEU A 844 25.88 14.75 10.18
C LEU A 844 26.26 16.10 9.59
N LYS A 845 27.22 16.14 8.66
CA LYS A 845 27.75 17.35 8.02
C LYS A 845 27.24 17.42 6.57
N SER A 846 26.91 18.63 6.11
CA SER A 846 26.48 18.85 4.72
C SER A 846 27.66 18.62 3.76
N ASN A 847 27.40 17.97 2.62
CA ASN A 847 28.38 17.52 1.64
C ASN A 847 29.36 16.43 2.15
N ASP A 848 29.10 15.77 3.29
CA ASP A 848 29.70 14.45 3.56
C ASP A 848 28.83 13.37 2.92
N PRO A 849 29.43 12.29 2.39
CA PRO A 849 28.66 11.20 1.81
C PRO A 849 27.83 10.48 2.87
N LEU A 850 26.64 10.05 2.46
CA LEU A 850 25.70 9.31 3.29
C LEU A 850 25.03 8.24 2.42
N ILE A 851 24.93 7.01 2.93
CA ILE A 851 24.27 5.91 2.23
C ILE A 851 22.78 5.96 2.60
N PHE A 852 21.93 6.06 1.59
CA PHE A 852 20.47 6.02 1.69
C PHE A 852 19.97 4.62 1.33
N SER A 853 19.02 4.12 2.11
CA SER A 853 18.08 3.09 1.66
C SER A 853 16.73 3.76 1.46
N LEU A 854 16.32 3.91 0.20
CA LEU A 854 15.10 4.61 -0.21
C LEU A 854 14.46 3.79 -1.34
N GLY A 855 13.21 3.37 -1.13
CA GLY A 855 12.56 2.36 -1.96
C GLY A 855 13.35 1.05 -1.98
N TRP A 856 13.42 0.37 -3.13
CA TRP A 856 14.27 -0.81 -3.31
C TRP A 856 15.76 -0.47 -3.20
N ARG A 857 16.17 0.67 -3.79
CA ARG A 857 17.58 1.00 -4.00
C ARG A 857 18.35 1.32 -2.71
N ARG A 858 19.65 1.02 -2.77
CA ARG A 858 20.66 1.45 -1.80
C ARG A 858 21.74 2.21 -2.56
N PHE A 859 22.02 3.45 -2.17
CA PHE A 859 22.99 4.29 -2.87
C PHE A 859 23.60 5.34 -1.94
N GLN A 860 24.81 5.78 -2.26
CA GLN A 860 25.50 6.86 -1.57
C GLN A 860 25.32 8.17 -2.34
N SER A 861 24.97 9.24 -1.63
CA SER A 861 24.90 10.60 -2.15
C SER A 861 25.40 11.62 -1.11
N THR A 862 25.63 12.86 -1.52
CA THR A 862 26.13 13.95 -0.66
C THR A 862 25.04 14.97 -0.34
N PRO A 863 24.25 14.80 0.74
CA PRO A 863 23.15 15.70 1.07
C PRO A 863 23.63 17.09 1.52
N ILE A 864 22.91 18.12 1.06
CA ILE A 864 22.92 19.45 1.67
C ILE A 864 21.78 19.54 2.68
N TYR A 865 22.09 19.78 3.95
CA TYR A 865 21.07 20.11 4.95
C TYR A 865 20.65 21.58 4.85
N SER A 866 19.37 21.85 5.02
CA SER A 866 18.78 23.18 4.97
C SER A 866 17.65 23.33 6.01
N THR A 867 17.20 24.57 6.22
CA THR A 867 16.08 24.90 7.11
C THR A 867 15.30 26.09 6.57
N SER A 868 13.97 26.02 6.64
CA SER A 868 13.09 27.07 6.14
C SER A 868 13.09 28.28 7.09
N ASP A 869 13.75 29.37 6.69
CA ASP A 869 13.92 30.57 7.52
C ASP A 869 12.56 31.31 7.63
N SER A 870 11.78 30.97 8.67
CA SER A 870 10.37 31.37 8.85
C SER A 870 9.50 31.08 7.63
N ARG A 871 9.64 29.89 7.01
CA ARG A 871 8.99 29.50 5.75
C ARG A 871 9.31 30.37 4.51
N THR A 872 10.25 31.34 4.59
CA THR A 872 10.52 32.28 3.47
C THR A 872 11.63 31.87 2.49
N ARG A 873 12.49 30.90 2.85
CA ARG A 873 13.63 30.43 2.03
C ARG A 873 14.30 29.21 2.65
N ASN A 874 14.82 28.30 1.83
CA ASN A 874 15.60 27.16 2.30
C ASN A 874 17.06 27.54 2.55
N ARG A 875 17.38 27.88 3.81
CA ARG A 875 18.73 28.30 4.23
C ARG A 875 19.63 27.09 4.45
N MET A 876 20.76 27.02 3.75
CA MET A 876 21.79 26.01 3.96
C MET A 876 22.29 25.96 5.42
N LEU A 877 22.30 24.77 6.00
CA LEU A 877 22.98 24.43 7.25
C LEU A 877 24.35 23.79 6.96
N LYS A 878 25.26 23.85 7.93
CA LYS A 878 26.55 23.12 7.88
C LYS A 878 26.46 21.69 8.40
N TYR A 879 25.50 21.45 9.29
CA TYR A 879 25.28 20.19 9.99
C TYR A 879 23.77 19.99 10.20
N SER A 880 23.34 18.73 10.30
CA SER A 880 22.02 18.39 10.85
C SER A 880 21.93 18.87 12.31
N PRO A 881 20.81 19.47 12.74
CA PRO A 881 20.52 19.68 14.17
C PRO A 881 20.53 18.35 14.94
N GLU A 882 20.86 18.41 16.23
CA GLU A 882 21.07 17.20 17.05
C GLU A 882 19.78 16.41 17.31
N HIS A 883 18.64 17.09 17.51
CA HIS A 883 17.38 16.49 17.93
C HIS A 883 16.14 16.94 17.13
N MET A 884 16.32 17.89 16.20
CA MET A 884 15.27 18.48 15.37
C MET A 884 15.35 17.93 13.93
N HIS A 885 14.22 17.83 13.25
CA HIS A 885 14.21 17.53 11.81
C HIS A 885 14.73 18.75 11.02
N CYS A 886 15.51 18.49 9.99
CA CYS A 886 15.91 19.48 8.99
C CYS A 886 15.47 19.01 7.61
N SER A 887 15.44 19.94 6.65
CA SER A 887 15.29 19.56 5.25
C SER A 887 16.66 19.10 4.76
N GLY A 888 16.70 18.09 3.91
CA GLY A 888 17.88 17.66 3.17
C GLY A 888 17.57 17.70 1.68
N THR A 889 18.59 17.89 0.86
CA THR A 889 18.47 17.79 -0.60
C THR A 889 19.72 17.08 -1.14
N PHE A 890 19.51 16.04 -1.93
CA PHE A 890 20.57 15.25 -2.55
C PHE A 890 20.16 14.89 -3.98
N TYR A 891 21.10 14.39 -4.80
CA TYR A 891 20.83 13.94 -6.17
C TYR A 891 20.70 12.41 -6.22
N GLY A 892 19.66 11.89 -6.86
CA GLY A 892 19.40 10.46 -6.94
C GLY A 892 18.08 10.14 -7.64
N PRO A 893 17.63 8.87 -7.61
CA PRO A 893 16.35 8.45 -8.16
C PRO A 893 15.18 9.16 -7.45
N LEU A 894 14.16 9.55 -8.21
CA LEU A 894 12.95 10.15 -7.68
C LEU A 894 12.06 9.04 -7.09
N VAL A 895 11.48 9.28 -5.92
CA VAL A 895 10.62 8.30 -5.24
C VAL A 895 9.37 9.01 -4.71
N ALA A 896 8.25 8.31 -4.68
CA ALA A 896 6.96 8.87 -4.26
C ALA A 896 7.07 9.64 -2.93
N PRO A 897 6.48 10.87 -2.83
CA PRO A 897 6.46 11.64 -1.59
C PRO A 897 5.92 10.86 -0.40
N ASN A 898 6.28 11.29 0.82
CA ASN A 898 5.96 10.62 2.09
C ASN A 898 6.61 9.23 2.29
N THR A 899 7.30 8.64 1.30
CA THR A 899 8.07 7.39 1.47
C THR A 899 9.13 7.54 2.56
N GLY A 900 9.21 6.55 3.45
CA GLY A 900 10.19 6.48 4.54
C GLY A 900 11.55 5.97 4.08
N PHE A 901 12.63 6.42 4.74
CA PHE A 901 14.00 5.96 4.46
C PHE A 901 14.88 5.91 5.71
N CYS A 902 15.92 5.07 5.65
CA CYS A 902 17.02 5.05 6.61
C CYS A 902 18.33 5.51 5.96
N CYS A 903 19.27 5.98 6.79
CA CYS A 903 20.60 6.39 6.35
C CYS A 903 21.70 5.75 7.19
N VAL A 904 22.79 5.36 6.57
CA VAL A 904 23.96 4.70 7.17
C VAL A 904 25.23 5.45 6.73
N GLN A 905 26.25 5.53 7.61
CA GLN A 905 27.55 6.14 7.25
C GLN A 905 28.53 5.12 6.63
N SER A 906 28.51 3.88 7.10
CA SER A 906 29.29 2.75 6.59
C SER A 906 28.64 1.46 7.08
N PHE A 907 28.69 0.39 6.27
CA PHE A 907 28.13 -0.92 6.65
C PHE A 907 29.07 -1.75 7.55
N SER A 908 30.39 -1.51 7.52
CA SER A 908 31.40 -2.38 8.16
C SER A 908 31.11 -2.66 9.64
N ASN A 909 31.22 -3.94 10.00
CA ASN A 909 30.98 -4.46 11.35
C ASN A 909 32.04 -3.99 12.36
N LYS A 910 33.21 -3.49 11.89
CA LYS A 910 34.31 -2.98 12.73
C LYS A 910 33.96 -1.71 13.53
N ASN A 911 32.79 -1.09 13.30
CA ASN A 911 32.35 0.10 14.00
C ASN A 911 31.58 -0.25 15.31
N PRO A 912 32.12 0.02 16.51
CA PRO A 912 31.47 -0.31 17.79
C PRO A 912 30.31 0.62 18.17
N GLY A 913 29.88 1.51 17.27
CA GLY A 913 28.80 2.47 17.50
C GLY A 913 27.68 2.38 16.46
N PHE A 914 26.44 2.63 16.91
CA PHE A 914 25.21 2.51 16.13
C PHE A 914 25.32 3.09 14.70
N ARG A 915 25.27 2.21 13.70
CA ARG A 915 25.60 2.45 12.29
C ARG A 915 24.54 3.28 11.56
N ILE A 916 23.26 3.12 11.92
CA ILE A 916 22.16 3.92 11.36
C ILE A 916 22.29 5.35 11.86
N ALA A 917 22.61 6.25 10.93
CA ALA A 917 23.02 7.62 11.18
C ALA A 917 21.83 8.59 11.25
N ALA A 918 20.81 8.36 10.43
CA ALA A 918 19.58 9.15 10.37
C ALA A 918 18.40 8.33 9.86
N THR A 919 17.20 8.88 10.06
CA THR A 919 15.95 8.43 9.44
C THR A 919 15.18 9.64 8.91
N GLY A 920 14.27 9.41 7.97
CA GLY A 920 13.47 10.49 7.40
C GLY A 920 12.33 10.03 6.49
N THR A 921 11.74 11.01 5.82
CA THR A 921 10.63 10.86 4.86
C THR A 921 10.85 11.79 3.68
N VAL A 922 10.47 11.37 2.47
CA VAL A 922 10.49 12.23 1.27
C VAL A 922 9.43 13.34 1.40
N LEU A 923 9.75 14.56 0.97
CA LEU A 923 8.83 15.70 0.95
C LEU A 923 8.40 16.06 -0.48
N SER A 924 9.37 16.23 -1.38
CA SER A 924 9.13 16.56 -2.79
C SER A 924 10.26 16.01 -3.67
N VAL A 925 10.00 15.94 -4.97
CA VAL A 925 10.91 15.48 -6.01
C VAL A 925 10.95 16.55 -7.09
N ASP A 926 12.12 17.17 -7.30
CA ASP A 926 12.26 18.40 -8.09
C ASP A 926 13.54 18.31 -8.94
N GLU A 927 13.53 18.70 -10.22
CA GLU A 927 14.76 18.73 -11.03
C GLU A 927 15.67 19.93 -10.67
N HIS A 928 15.10 20.94 -10.00
CA HIS A 928 15.74 22.21 -9.65
C HIS A 928 15.37 22.63 -8.21
N THR A 929 16.34 23.00 -7.37
CA THR A 929 16.10 23.36 -5.96
C THR A 929 16.82 24.64 -5.50
N GLU A 930 16.06 25.58 -4.92
CA GLU A 930 16.60 26.85 -4.40
C GLU A 930 17.12 26.76 -2.96
N ILE A 931 18.39 26.39 -2.79
CA ILE A 931 19.06 26.42 -1.49
C ILE A 931 19.96 27.66 -1.39
N VAL A 932 19.77 28.48 -0.35
CA VAL A 932 20.55 29.73 -0.16
C VAL A 932 21.48 29.68 1.05
N LYS A 933 22.75 30.00 0.85
CA LYS A 933 23.73 30.19 1.92
C LYS A 933 23.80 31.66 2.31
N LYS A 934 23.75 31.92 3.61
CA LYS A 934 23.85 33.27 4.19
C LYS A 934 25.29 33.77 4.09
N LEU A 935 25.52 34.77 3.24
CA LEU A 935 26.79 35.49 3.14
C LEU A 935 26.72 36.78 3.99
N LYS A 936 27.82 37.13 4.65
CA LYS A 936 28.00 38.45 5.26
C LYS A 936 29.19 39.12 4.58
N LEU A 937 28.95 40.26 3.93
CA LEU A 937 30.03 41.20 3.62
C LEU A 937 30.23 42.06 4.86
N THR A 938 31.48 42.27 5.27
CA THR A 938 31.84 42.94 6.54
C THR A 938 32.80 44.07 6.26
N GLY A 939 32.59 45.23 6.88
CA GLY A 939 33.47 46.39 6.75
C GLY A 939 33.50 47.23 8.00
N TYR A 940 34.45 48.16 8.02
CA TYR A 940 34.81 48.95 9.20
C TYR A 940 34.59 50.45 8.97
N PRO A 941 34.05 51.20 9.94
CA PRO A 941 33.88 52.64 9.82
C PRO A 941 35.24 53.33 9.93
N TYR A 942 35.61 54.07 8.88
CA TYR A 942 36.84 54.86 8.83
C TYR A 942 36.61 56.32 9.30
N LYS A 943 35.43 56.87 9.06
CA LYS A 943 35.08 58.24 9.47
C LYS A 943 33.60 58.30 9.85
N ILE A 944 33.28 58.84 11.03
CA ILE A 944 31.91 58.85 11.57
C ILE A 944 31.51 60.29 11.93
N PHE A 945 30.32 60.70 11.51
CA PHE A 945 29.75 62.03 11.78
C PHE A 945 28.71 61.95 12.90
N LYS A 946 27.44 62.33 12.63
CA LYS A 946 26.28 62.05 13.50
C LYS A 946 25.60 60.76 13.02
N ASN A 947 24.75 60.87 12.00
CA ASN A 947 24.02 59.75 11.39
C ASN A 947 24.66 59.20 10.10
N THR A 948 25.82 59.71 9.69
CA THR A 948 26.55 59.24 8.50
C THR A 948 27.92 58.71 8.87
N ALA A 949 28.38 57.72 8.11
CA ALA A 949 29.74 57.21 8.20
C ALA A 949 30.29 56.85 6.82
N PHE A 950 31.62 56.87 6.69
CA PHE A 950 32.36 56.27 5.58
C PHE A 950 32.90 54.92 6.03
N ILE A 951 32.63 53.87 5.26
CA ILE A 951 32.97 52.48 5.56
C ILE A 951 34.00 52.01 4.54
N LYS A 952 34.98 51.23 5.01
CA LYS A 952 36.04 50.60 4.22
C LYS A 952 36.05 49.07 4.39
N ASP A 953 36.85 48.41 3.56
CA ASP A 953 37.16 46.98 3.58
C ASP A 953 35.95 46.02 3.40
N MET A 954 34.81 46.50 2.88
CA MET A 954 33.63 45.66 2.54
C MET A 954 33.56 45.29 1.06
N PHE A 955 34.08 46.17 0.20
CA PHE A 955 34.11 46.09 -1.26
C PHE A 955 35.48 46.55 -1.74
N ASN A 956 35.90 46.11 -2.92
CA ASN A 956 37.17 46.50 -3.51
C ASN A 956 37.01 47.69 -4.47
N SER A 957 35.94 47.68 -5.27
CA SER A 957 35.70 48.67 -6.34
C SER A 957 34.49 49.58 -6.10
N SER A 958 34.46 50.72 -6.80
CA SER A 958 33.29 51.60 -6.88
C SER A 958 32.11 50.97 -7.63
N LEU A 959 32.39 50.06 -8.58
CA LEU A 959 31.39 49.31 -9.36
C LEU A 959 30.63 48.30 -8.48
N GLU A 960 31.32 47.59 -7.59
CA GLU A 960 30.67 46.77 -6.56
C GLU A 960 29.72 47.60 -5.70
N ILE A 961 30.16 48.77 -5.24
CA ILE A 961 29.33 49.65 -4.40
C ILE A 961 28.09 50.13 -5.17
N ALA A 962 28.22 50.48 -6.46
CA ALA A 962 27.08 50.87 -7.28
C ALA A 962 26.04 49.74 -7.38
N LYS A 963 26.47 48.49 -7.54
CA LYS A 963 25.60 47.30 -7.52
C LYS A 963 24.89 47.07 -6.18
N PHE A 964 25.44 47.60 -5.08
CA PHE A 964 24.85 47.55 -3.73
C PHE A 964 24.37 48.91 -3.22
N GLU A 965 24.18 49.91 -4.09
CA GLU A 965 23.65 51.21 -3.68
C GLU A 965 22.17 51.06 -3.23
N GLY A 966 21.78 51.78 -2.18
CA GLY A 966 20.48 51.58 -1.54
C GLY A 966 20.35 50.32 -0.67
N ALA A 967 21.33 49.40 -0.66
CA ALA A 967 21.24 48.16 0.12
C ALA A 967 21.23 48.42 1.65
N SER A 968 20.54 47.56 2.39
CA SER A 968 20.46 47.64 3.85
C SER A 968 21.67 47.01 4.55
N VAL A 969 22.25 47.75 5.49
CA VAL A 969 23.36 47.34 6.35
C VAL A 969 22.96 47.39 7.82
N ARG A 970 23.69 46.67 8.68
CA ARG A 970 23.50 46.72 10.14
C ARG A 970 24.84 46.64 10.86
N THR A 971 24.99 47.32 11.99
CA THR A 971 26.15 47.11 12.88
C THR A 971 25.96 45.89 13.77
N VAL A 972 27.06 45.38 14.36
CA VAL A 972 26.99 44.40 15.45
C VAL A 972 26.21 44.94 16.66
N SER A 973 26.28 46.25 16.92
CA SER A 973 25.45 46.94 17.94
C SER A 973 23.96 47.09 17.57
N GLY A 974 23.52 46.54 16.44
CA GLY A 974 22.11 46.44 16.05
C GLY A 974 21.55 47.60 15.22
N ILE A 975 22.25 48.74 15.18
CA ILE A 975 21.86 49.96 14.44
C ILE A 975 21.71 49.64 12.95
N ARG A 976 20.54 49.95 12.37
CA ARG A 976 20.27 49.77 10.93
C ARG A 976 20.82 50.97 10.14
N GLY A 977 21.13 50.72 8.87
CA GLY A 977 21.55 51.75 7.94
C GLY A 977 21.39 51.34 6.48
N GLN A 978 21.78 52.25 5.59
CA GLN A 978 21.67 52.09 4.14
C GLN A 978 22.94 52.58 3.44
N ILE A 979 23.39 51.87 2.42
CA ILE A 979 24.42 52.33 1.48
C ILE A 979 23.85 53.48 0.64
N LYS A 980 24.55 54.61 0.54
CA LYS A 980 24.05 55.85 -0.09
C LYS A 980 24.84 56.39 -1.29
N ARG A 981 26.13 56.06 -1.41
CA ARG A 981 26.98 56.28 -2.61
C ARG A 981 28.39 55.72 -2.40
N ALA A 982 29.07 55.31 -3.46
CA ALA A 982 30.52 55.17 -3.46
C ALA A 982 31.24 56.50 -3.15
N LEU A 983 32.44 56.42 -2.55
CA LEU A 983 33.40 57.52 -2.56
C LEU A 983 34.26 57.42 -3.84
N SER A 984 34.72 58.56 -4.34
CA SER A 984 35.65 58.62 -5.48
C SER A 984 37.10 58.30 -5.08
N LYS A 985 37.50 58.66 -3.85
CA LYS A 985 38.79 58.28 -3.24
C LYS A 985 38.63 58.12 -1.72
N PRO A 986 39.25 57.12 -1.08
CA PRO A 986 39.86 55.92 -1.70
C PRO A 986 38.78 54.98 -2.26
N GLU A 987 39.20 54.06 -3.13
CA GLU A 987 38.32 53.05 -3.74
C GLU A 987 37.85 52.00 -2.71
N GLY A 988 36.82 51.22 -3.06
CA GLY A 988 36.18 50.26 -2.15
C GLY A 988 35.44 50.88 -0.95
N CYS A 989 35.54 52.19 -0.75
CA CYS A 989 34.91 52.92 0.34
C CYS A 989 33.57 53.55 -0.06
N PHE A 990 32.60 53.54 0.85
CA PHE A 990 31.25 54.07 0.59
C PHE A 990 30.69 54.87 1.76
N ARG A 991 29.76 55.77 1.44
CA ARG A 991 28.96 56.54 2.40
C ARG A 991 27.72 55.75 2.78
N ALA A 992 27.51 55.56 4.08
CA ALA A 992 26.27 55.01 4.65
C ALA A 992 25.58 56.02 5.57
N THR A 993 24.25 55.90 5.66
CA THR A 993 23.38 56.56 6.64
C THR A 993 22.86 55.54 7.66
N PHE A 994 22.87 55.88 8.94
CA PHE A 994 22.44 55.05 10.07
C PHE A 994 21.39 55.76 10.93
N GLU A 995 20.61 54.98 11.68
CA GLU A 995 19.58 55.48 12.61
C GLU A 995 20.17 56.34 13.75
N ASP A 996 21.33 55.94 14.27
CA ASP A 996 22.08 56.67 15.31
C ASP A 996 23.60 56.54 15.07
N LYS A 997 24.38 57.26 15.86
CA LYS A 997 25.84 57.33 15.76
C LYS A 997 26.52 56.03 16.18
N ILE A 998 26.99 55.29 15.17
CA ILE A 998 27.87 54.13 15.31
C ILE A 998 29.23 54.51 15.95
N LEU A 999 29.97 53.51 16.44
CA LEU A 999 31.30 53.67 17.05
C LEU A 999 32.42 53.24 16.09
N MET A 1000 33.65 53.74 16.29
CA MET A 1000 34.83 53.30 15.51
C MET A 1000 35.16 51.80 15.71
N SER A 1001 34.64 51.21 16.79
CA SER A 1001 34.76 49.78 17.12
C SER A 1001 33.60 48.92 16.58
N ASP A 1002 32.58 49.51 15.95
CA ASP A 1002 31.50 48.73 15.34
C ASP A 1002 31.97 48.05 14.05
N LEU A 1003 31.67 46.77 13.90
CA LEU A 1003 31.72 46.10 12.60
C LEU A 1003 30.36 46.29 11.90
N VAL A 1004 30.38 46.80 10.67
CA VAL A 1004 29.20 46.91 9.81
C VAL A 1004 29.12 45.67 8.92
N PHE A 1005 27.93 45.11 8.73
CA PHE A 1005 27.73 44.02 7.78
C PHE A 1005 26.47 44.17 6.92
N LEU A 1006 26.59 43.71 5.68
CA LEU A 1006 25.49 43.49 4.74
C LEU A 1006 25.12 41.99 4.79
N ARG A 1007 23.83 41.67 4.88
CA ARG A 1007 23.33 40.27 4.81
C ARG A 1007 22.92 39.94 3.38
N ALA A 1008 23.79 39.23 2.66
CA ALA A 1008 23.49 38.69 1.35
C ALA A 1008 23.07 37.21 1.45
N TRP A 1009 22.48 36.71 0.37
CA TRP A 1009 22.12 35.30 0.19
C TRP A 1009 22.72 34.85 -1.13
N TYR A 1010 23.42 33.72 -1.12
CA TYR A 1010 24.08 33.15 -2.29
C TYR A 1010 23.47 31.78 -2.60
N PRO A 1011 22.92 31.55 -3.80
CA PRO A 1011 22.34 30.25 -4.16
C PRO A 1011 23.42 29.17 -4.27
N ILE A 1012 23.11 27.94 -3.87
CA ILE A 1012 24.01 26.78 -3.96
C ILE A 1012 23.23 25.61 -4.53
N LYS A 1013 23.73 25.09 -5.66
CA LYS A 1013 23.28 23.82 -6.24
C LYS A 1013 23.88 22.64 -5.46
N PRO A 1014 23.13 21.57 -5.14
CA PRO A 1014 23.71 20.32 -4.65
C PRO A 1014 24.58 19.66 -5.72
N HIS A 1015 25.55 18.86 -5.30
CA HIS A 1015 26.37 18.07 -6.22
C HIS A 1015 25.53 16.93 -6.84
N ARG A 1016 25.61 16.75 -8.16
CA ARG A 1016 25.08 15.56 -8.85
C ARG A 1016 26.02 14.37 -8.60
N PHE A 1017 25.95 13.78 -7.41
CA PHE A 1017 26.70 12.58 -7.02
C PHE A 1017 25.73 11.49 -6.57
N TYR A 1018 25.86 10.32 -7.18
CA TYR A 1018 25.11 9.10 -6.93
C TYR A 1018 26.06 7.92 -7.17
N ASN A 1019 26.09 6.96 -6.24
CA ASN A 1019 26.87 5.74 -6.36
C ASN A 1019 26.06 4.57 -5.78
N PRO A 1020 25.59 3.59 -6.59
CA PRO A 1020 24.80 2.47 -6.11
C PRO A 1020 25.65 1.53 -5.22
N VAL A 1021 24.99 0.86 -4.28
CA VAL A 1021 25.61 -0.08 -3.32
C VAL A 1021 25.53 -1.49 -3.90
N THR A 1022 26.62 -1.92 -4.53
CA THR A 1022 26.73 -3.16 -5.35
C THR A 1022 27.34 -4.34 -4.57
N ASN A 1023 26.96 -4.50 -3.30
CA ASN A 1023 27.54 -5.49 -2.36
C ASN A 1023 27.49 -6.97 -2.78
N LEU A 1024 26.78 -7.33 -3.86
CA LEU A 1024 26.75 -8.71 -4.38
C LEU A 1024 27.74 -8.91 -5.55
N LEU A 1025 28.37 -7.84 -6.03
CA LEU A 1025 29.33 -7.86 -7.15
C LEU A 1025 30.80 -7.88 -6.70
N ASP A 1026 31.14 -7.41 -5.50
CA ASP A 1026 32.54 -7.25 -5.07
C ASP A 1026 33.32 -8.58 -5.11
N LEU A 1027 34.50 -8.58 -5.75
CA LEU A 1027 35.46 -9.69 -5.75
C LEU A 1027 36.38 -9.59 -4.51
N PRO A 1028 36.37 -10.58 -3.60
CA PRO A 1028 37.48 -10.78 -2.68
C PRO A 1028 38.65 -11.37 -3.47
N GLU A 1029 39.72 -10.59 -3.65
CA GLU A 1029 40.98 -11.09 -4.20
C GLU A 1029 41.62 -12.13 -3.25
N ASP A 1030 42.44 -13.01 -3.82
CA ASP A 1030 42.82 -14.29 -3.24
C ASP A 1030 43.38 -14.24 -1.81
N GLY A 1031 42.99 -15.25 -1.01
CA GLY A 1031 43.66 -15.62 0.24
C GLY A 1031 43.54 -14.66 1.43
N THR A 1032 42.98 -13.45 1.26
CA THR A 1032 42.84 -12.49 2.37
C THR A 1032 41.43 -12.44 2.96
N HIS A 1033 41.23 -13.10 4.11
CA HIS A 1033 40.02 -12.98 4.93
C HIS A 1033 39.90 -11.58 5.58
N GLY A 1034 39.64 -10.55 4.76
CA GLY A 1034 40.11 -9.18 5.00
C GLY A 1034 39.13 -8.01 4.84
N ASP A 1035 37.81 -8.21 4.84
CA ASP A 1035 36.80 -7.12 4.83
C ASP A 1035 36.83 -6.22 3.57
N SER A 1036 37.18 -6.80 2.41
CA SER A 1036 37.25 -6.15 1.09
C SER A 1036 35.87 -5.96 0.42
N GLY A 1037 34.93 -5.35 1.15
CA GLY A 1037 33.58 -5.02 0.64
C GLY A 1037 33.47 -3.62 0.03
N TRP A 1038 32.44 -3.41 -0.79
CA TRP A 1038 32.05 -2.20 -1.51
C TRP A 1038 32.68 -0.87 -1.03
N GLN A 1039 33.56 -0.30 -1.86
CA GLN A 1039 34.33 0.90 -1.48
C GLN A 1039 33.59 2.21 -1.79
N GLY A 1040 32.73 2.64 -0.87
CA GLY A 1040 32.10 3.96 -0.92
C GLY A 1040 33.04 5.15 -0.67
N MET A 1041 32.60 6.35 -1.03
CA MET A 1041 33.27 7.62 -0.73
C MET A 1041 33.46 7.79 0.80
N ARG A 1042 34.69 8.08 1.22
CA ARG A 1042 35.08 8.26 2.64
C ARG A 1042 34.55 9.56 3.25
N LEU A 1043 34.27 9.57 4.55
CA LEU A 1043 33.84 10.77 5.28
C LEU A 1043 34.98 11.81 5.36
N THR A 1044 34.65 13.11 5.43
CA THR A 1044 35.68 14.18 5.44
C THR A 1044 36.54 14.24 6.71
N GLY A 1045 36.23 13.42 7.73
CA GLY A 1045 37.08 13.17 8.89
C GLY A 1045 38.02 11.97 8.76
N GLN A 1046 37.70 11.00 7.90
CA GLN A 1046 38.55 9.82 7.61
C GLN A 1046 39.68 10.23 6.67
N VAL A 1047 39.32 10.83 5.52
CA VAL A 1047 40.26 11.36 4.52
C VAL A 1047 41.33 12.25 5.17
N ARG A 1048 40.92 13.17 6.06
CA ARG A 1048 41.85 14.03 6.81
C ARG A 1048 42.76 13.32 7.79
N HIS A 1049 42.30 12.22 8.39
CA HIS A 1049 43.13 11.42 9.29
C HIS A 1049 44.18 10.64 8.51
N GLU A 1050 43.78 10.06 7.37
CA GLU A 1050 44.62 9.29 6.45
C GLU A 1050 45.65 10.19 5.72
N GLU A 1051 45.26 11.40 5.32
CA GLU A 1051 46.15 12.41 4.70
C GLU A 1051 46.93 13.27 5.73
N GLY A 1052 46.70 13.09 7.04
CA GLY A 1052 47.32 13.90 8.11
C GLY A 1052 46.89 15.37 8.17
N ILE A 1053 45.83 15.77 7.46
CA ILE A 1053 45.38 17.16 7.33
C ILE A 1053 44.57 17.63 8.56
N ALA A 1054 45.15 18.56 9.32
CA ALA A 1054 44.50 19.18 10.48
C ALA A 1054 43.17 19.90 10.15
N ILE A 1055 42.25 19.92 11.12
CA ILE A 1055 40.94 20.57 10.98
C ILE A 1055 41.11 22.11 10.90
N PRO A 1056 40.61 22.79 9.84
CA PRO A 1056 40.86 24.22 9.63
C PRO A 1056 40.05 25.10 10.61
N THR A 1057 40.71 25.63 11.63
CA THR A 1057 40.12 26.56 12.61
C THR A 1057 40.55 28.01 12.35
N LYS A 1058 39.60 28.95 12.36
CA LYS A 1058 39.87 30.39 12.21
C LYS A 1058 39.95 31.04 13.59
N LYS A 1059 41.13 31.48 14.01
CA LYS A 1059 41.37 32.11 15.33
C LYS A 1059 40.41 33.27 15.67
N GLY A 1060 39.95 34.04 14.67
CA GLY A 1060 38.99 35.13 14.84
C GLY A 1060 37.50 34.71 14.87
N ALA A 1061 37.19 33.42 14.77
CA ALA A 1061 35.83 32.87 14.83
C ALA A 1061 35.60 31.97 16.07
N GLU A 1062 36.61 31.83 16.92
CA GLU A 1062 36.58 31.11 18.19
C GLU A 1062 35.86 31.95 19.26
N TYR A 1063 34.92 31.35 20.00
CA TYR A 1063 34.25 32.03 21.10
C TYR A 1063 35.14 32.11 22.34
N ARG A 1064 35.11 33.26 23.01
CA ARG A 1064 35.90 33.55 24.22
C ARG A 1064 35.00 34.28 25.24
N PRO A 1065 35.25 34.16 26.55
CA PRO A 1065 34.60 35.03 27.54
C PRO A 1065 34.90 36.50 27.22
N ILE A 1066 33.93 37.38 27.46
CA ILE A 1066 34.04 38.82 27.16
C ILE A 1066 33.80 39.60 28.45
N ASP A 1067 34.89 39.97 29.13
CA ASP A 1067 34.84 40.85 30.29
C ASP A 1067 34.50 42.27 29.84
N ARG A 1068 33.36 42.79 30.33
CA ARG A 1068 32.86 44.11 29.96
C ARG A 1068 33.12 45.09 31.11
N PRO A 1069 33.94 46.14 30.94
CA PRO A 1069 34.12 47.16 31.97
C PRO A 1069 32.84 47.99 32.15
N GLU A 1070 32.62 48.52 33.36
CA GLU A 1070 31.48 49.38 33.63
C GLU A 1070 31.57 50.68 32.81
N ARG A 1071 30.54 50.93 31.98
CA ARG A 1071 30.52 52.06 31.05
C ARG A 1071 29.99 53.32 31.74
N HIS A 1072 30.86 54.07 32.39
CA HIS A 1072 30.56 55.43 32.84
C HIS A 1072 30.46 56.38 31.63
N PHE A 1073 29.42 57.22 31.58
CA PHE A 1073 29.22 58.23 30.55
C PHE A 1073 29.73 59.60 31.03
N ASN A 1074 30.19 60.43 30.09
CA ASN A 1074 30.60 61.81 30.39
C ASN A 1074 29.41 62.65 30.89
N PRO A 1075 29.61 63.55 31.88
CA PRO A 1075 28.54 64.40 32.40
C PRO A 1075 28.05 65.42 31.36
N LEU A 1076 26.77 65.81 31.46
CA LEU A 1076 26.12 66.72 30.51
C LEU A 1076 26.85 68.08 30.41
N ARG A 1077 27.36 68.37 29.20
CA ARG A 1077 28.04 69.63 28.86
C ARG A 1077 27.11 70.55 28.08
N VAL A 1078 26.32 71.33 28.81
CA VAL A 1078 25.47 72.40 28.24
C VAL A 1078 26.34 73.46 27.53
N PRO A 1079 25.97 73.93 26.33
CA PRO A 1079 26.66 75.03 25.64
C PRO A 1079 26.70 76.32 26.47
N LYS A 1080 27.74 77.15 26.29
CA LYS A 1080 27.93 78.37 27.09
C LYS A 1080 26.83 79.43 26.86
N GLN A 1081 26.34 79.56 25.62
CA GLN A 1081 25.24 80.47 25.26
C GLN A 1081 23.97 80.05 26.00
N LEU A 1082 23.45 78.84 25.70
CA LEU A 1082 22.29 78.28 26.39
C LEU A 1082 22.39 78.32 27.93
N ALA A 1083 23.57 78.11 28.51
CA ALA A 1083 23.77 78.20 29.96
C ALA A 1083 23.66 79.63 30.55
N ALA A 1084 23.79 80.67 29.72
CA ALA A 1084 23.49 82.06 30.06
C ALA A 1084 22.03 82.43 29.74
N ASP A 1085 21.50 81.92 28.62
CA ASP A 1085 20.14 82.20 28.12
C ASP A 1085 19.02 81.50 28.94
N LEU A 1086 19.37 80.49 29.75
CA LEU A 1086 18.43 79.76 30.61
C LEU A 1086 17.77 80.71 31.65
N PRO A 1087 16.43 80.68 31.80
CA PRO A 1087 15.71 81.43 32.83
C PRO A 1087 16.29 81.18 34.23
N PHE A 1088 16.32 82.22 35.07
CA PHE A 1088 17.00 82.25 36.37
C PHE A 1088 16.77 81.00 37.25
N LYS A 1089 15.52 80.51 37.36
CA LYS A 1089 15.14 79.32 38.14
C LYS A 1089 15.78 78.00 37.63
N SER A 1090 16.21 77.97 36.37
CA SER A 1090 16.85 76.83 35.70
C SER A 1090 18.35 77.02 35.44
N GLN A 1091 18.94 78.16 35.85
CA GLN A 1091 20.34 78.48 35.60
C GLN A 1091 21.28 77.57 36.42
N ILE A 1092 22.35 77.07 35.78
CA ILE A 1092 23.17 76.00 36.34
C ILE A 1092 24.28 76.56 37.23
N THR A 1093 24.10 76.44 38.56
CA THR A 1093 24.98 76.98 39.62
C THR A 1093 26.29 76.20 39.82
N LYS A 1094 27.13 76.13 38.78
CA LYS A 1094 28.47 75.52 38.84
C LYS A 1094 29.52 76.49 39.42
N MET A 1095 29.84 76.34 40.70
CA MET A 1095 30.98 77.03 41.32
C MET A 1095 32.30 76.68 40.62
N ARG A 1096 33.17 77.68 40.42
CA ARG A 1096 34.55 77.47 39.95
C ARG A 1096 35.43 77.01 41.10
N SER A 1097 36.36 76.09 40.86
CA SER A 1097 37.40 75.75 41.82
C SER A 1097 38.28 76.98 42.10
N LYS A 1098 38.50 77.30 43.38
CA LYS A 1098 39.47 78.33 43.78
C LYS A 1098 40.87 77.78 43.50
N LYS A 1099 41.69 78.54 42.76
CA LYS A 1099 43.10 78.20 42.50
C LYS A 1099 43.97 78.56 43.70
N ASP A 1100 43.69 79.70 44.32
CA ASP A 1100 44.48 80.27 45.40
C ASP A 1100 44.06 79.67 46.75
N GLN A 1101 45.06 79.28 47.56
CA GLN A 1101 44.83 78.81 48.92
C GLN A 1101 44.36 79.96 49.82
N THR A 1102 43.13 79.86 50.31
CA THR A 1102 42.57 80.81 51.28
C THR A 1102 43.32 80.77 52.61
N TYR A 1103 43.26 81.86 53.38
CA TYR A 1103 43.85 81.92 54.73
C TYR A 1103 43.39 80.76 55.64
N MET A 1104 42.12 80.38 55.57
CA MET A 1104 41.58 79.25 56.34
C MET A 1104 42.13 77.89 55.91
N GLN A 1105 42.53 77.73 54.65
CA GLN A 1105 43.22 76.52 54.17
C GLN A 1105 44.69 76.52 54.59
N LYS A 1106 45.37 77.67 54.59
CA LYS A 1106 46.75 77.81 55.09
C LYS A 1106 46.86 77.66 56.60
N ARG A 1107 45.81 78.02 57.35
CA ARG A 1107 45.69 77.86 58.81
C ARG A 1107 45.20 76.47 59.24
N ALA A 1108 44.80 75.60 58.32
CA ALA A 1108 44.30 74.27 58.65
C ALA A 1108 45.41 73.39 59.26
N VAL A 1109 45.16 72.83 60.45
CA VAL A 1109 46.13 72.00 61.17
C VAL A 1109 46.37 70.69 60.43
N VAL A 1110 47.64 70.32 60.26
CA VAL A 1110 48.03 69.06 59.60
C VAL A 1110 47.83 67.88 60.56
N LEU A 1111 46.95 66.96 60.18
CA LEU A 1111 46.57 65.81 61.01
C LEU A 1111 47.64 64.71 60.93
N ALA A 1112 48.24 64.38 62.09
CA ALA A 1112 49.30 63.39 62.24
C ALA A 1112 48.82 62.13 62.98
N GLY A 1113 49.66 61.09 63.00
CA GLY A 1113 49.50 59.92 63.86
C GLY A 1113 48.15 59.21 63.75
N GLU A 1114 47.47 59.06 64.89
CA GLU A 1114 46.26 58.26 65.07
C GLU A 1114 45.03 58.88 64.42
N GLU A 1115 44.86 60.20 64.52
CA GLU A 1115 43.72 60.93 63.94
C GLU A 1115 43.61 60.75 62.41
N LYS A 1116 44.75 60.58 61.74
CA LYS A 1116 44.81 60.29 60.30
C LYS A 1116 44.40 58.84 60.00
N LYS A 1117 44.86 57.88 60.81
CA LYS A 1117 44.45 56.46 60.72
C LYS A 1117 42.96 56.29 61.00
N ALA A 1118 42.42 56.99 62.00
CA ALA A 1118 41.01 56.96 62.36
C ALA A 1118 40.12 57.52 61.24
N ARG A 1119 40.50 58.65 60.60
CA ARG A 1119 39.76 59.19 59.44
C ARG A 1119 39.83 58.27 58.22
N ASP A 1120 40.99 57.68 57.92
CA ASP A 1120 41.15 56.69 56.84
C ASP A 1120 40.30 55.43 57.09
N LEU A 1121 40.29 54.90 58.32
CA LEU A 1121 39.42 53.78 58.72
C LEU A 1121 37.93 54.15 58.57
N MET A 1122 37.51 55.33 59.03
CA MET A 1122 36.13 55.80 58.87
C MET A 1122 35.75 56.01 57.41
N GLN A 1123 36.69 56.48 56.57
CA GLN A 1123 36.48 56.59 55.12
C GLN A 1123 36.28 55.21 54.48
N LYS A 1124 37.13 54.22 54.81
CA LYS A 1124 37.01 52.83 54.34
C LYS A 1124 35.71 52.17 54.79
N LEU A 1125 35.31 52.36 56.06
CA LEU A 1125 34.05 51.85 56.59
C LEU A 1125 32.83 52.50 55.92
N THR A 1126 32.87 53.80 55.63
CA THR A 1126 31.76 54.49 54.95
C THR A 1126 31.68 54.16 53.46
N THR A 1127 32.79 54.00 52.74
CA THR A 1127 32.76 53.52 51.33
C THR A 1127 32.25 52.09 51.24
N MET A 1128 32.74 51.19 52.10
CA MET A 1128 32.26 49.80 52.15
C MET A 1128 30.78 49.70 52.56
N ARG A 1129 30.32 50.57 53.47
CA ARG A 1129 28.89 50.67 53.80
C ARG A 1129 28.07 51.12 52.60
N ASN A 1130 28.50 52.18 51.91
CA ASN A 1130 27.77 52.74 50.77
C ASN A 1130 27.68 51.75 49.60
N ASP A 1131 28.78 51.08 49.26
CA ASP A 1131 28.80 50.00 48.25
C ASP A 1131 27.88 48.83 48.63
N LYS A 1132 27.95 48.36 49.88
CA LYS A 1132 27.08 47.30 50.41
C LYS A 1132 25.59 47.70 50.39
N HIS A 1133 25.26 48.97 50.63
CA HIS A 1133 23.90 49.49 50.49
C HIS A 1133 23.47 49.60 49.02
N ALA A 1134 24.33 50.09 48.12
CA ALA A 1134 24.04 50.20 46.68
C ALA A 1134 23.79 48.82 46.05
N LYS A 1135 24.68 47.85 46.29
CA LYS A 1135 24.54 46.45 45.83
C LYS A 1135 23.29 45.77 46.41
N ARG A 1136 22.95 46.06 47.67
CA ARG A 1136 21.69 45.59 48.27
C ARG A 1136 20.46 46.23 47.61
N ALA A 1137 20.48 47.53 47.32
CA ALA A 1137 19.37 48.24 46.70
C ALA A 1137 19.14 47.78 45.25
N ALA A 1138 20.20 47.63 44.45
CA ALA A 1138 20.13 47.04 43.11
C ALA A 1138 19.51 45.64 43.15
N LYS A 1139 20.03 44.74 44.00
CA LYS A 1139 19.50 43.37 44.16
C LYS A 1139 18.06 43.31 44.70
N GLN A 1140 17.62 44.32 45.44
CA GLN A 1140 16.24 44.46 45.87
C GLN A 1140 15.33 44.96 44.73
N GLU A 1141 15.83 45.85 43.88
CA GLU A 1141 15.10 46.37 42.71
C GLU A 1141 14.97 45.31 41.61
N GLU A 1142 16.00 44.50 41.34
CA GLU A 1142 15.94 43.29 40.50
C GLU A 1142 14.80 42.36 40.96
N ARG A 1143 14.78 42.01 42.26
CA ARG A 1143 13.71 41.21 42.87
C ARG A 1143 12.34 41.86 42.73
N ARG A 1144 12.25 43.20 42.87
CA ARG A 1144 11.01 43.97 42.69
C ARG A 1144 10.57 44.04 41.23
N GLN A 1145 11.47 43.95 40.25
CA GLN A 1145 11.14 43.87 38.82
C GLN A 1145 10.55 42.49 38.49
N VAL A 1146 11.20 41.39 38.89
CA VAL A 1146 10.65 40.03 38.73
C VAL A 1146 9.30 39.88 39.44
N HIS A 1147 9.14 40.47 40.63
CA HIS A 1147 7.85 40.48 41.33
C HIS A 1147 6.79 41.31 40.59
N ARG A 1148 7.13 42.48 40.02
CA ARG A 1148 6.19 43.30 39.23
C ARG A 1148 5.74 42.59 37.95
N ALA A 1149 6.63 41.88 37.26
CA ALA A 1149 6.27 41.03 36.12
C ALA A 1149 5.25 39.97 36.54
N LYS A 1150 5.58 39.14 37.56
CA LYS A 1150 4.65 38.12 38.07
C LYS A 1150 3.29 38.69 38.53
N VAL A 1151 3.28 39.89 39.10
CA VAL A 1151 2.03 40.58 39.46
C VAL A 1151 1.25 41.00 38.21
N ALA A 1152 1.90 41.53 37.18
CA ALA A 1152 1.26 41.85 35.90
C ALA A 1152 0.64 40.59 35.26
N ASP A 1153 1.39 39.49 35.14
CA ASP A 1153 0.89 38.20 34.63
C ASP A 1153 -0.34 37.69 35.42
N SER A 1154 -0.37 37.95 36.73
CA SER A 1154 -1.48 37.56 37.61
C SER A 1154 -2.71 38.47 37.49
N LEU A 1155 -2.49 39.76 37.21
CA LEU A 1155 -3.57 40.72 36.95
C LEU A 1155 -4.17 40.51 35.56
N GLU A 1156 -3.36 40.17 34.56
CA GLU A 1156 -3.83 39.80 33.22
C GLU A 1156 -4.77 38.58 33.30
N LYS A 1157 -4.32 37.48 33.91
CA LYS A 1157 -5.16 36.29 34.14
C LYS A 1157 -6.39 36.55 35.01
N LYS A 1158 -6.31 37.49 35.95
CA LYS A 1158 -7.48 37.94 36.72
C LYS A 1158 -8.46 38.68 35.82
N ASN A 1159 -7.99 39.58 34.95
CA ASN A 1159 -8.82 40.34 34.01
C ASN A 1159 -9.47 39.42 32.96
N GLU A 1160 -8.75 38.42 32.45
CA GLU A 1160 -9.31 37.36 31.59
C GLU A 1160 -10.45 36.60 32.29
N ARG A 1161 -10.22 36.21 33.55
CA ARG A 1161 -11.24 35.54 34.37
C ARG A 1161 -12.44 36.44 34.63
N GLU A 1162 -12.24 37.68 35.05
CA GLU A 1162 -13.33 38.64 35.30
C GLU A 1162 -14.10 39.00 34.02
N LYS A 1163 -13.43 39.00 32.85
CA LYS A 1163 -14.09 39.12 31.56
C LYS A 1163 -14.95 37.88 31.29
N ARG A 1164 -14.41 36.67 31.43
CA ARG A 1164 -15.18 35.44 31.23
C ARG A 1164 -16.37 35.32 32.19
N GLU A 1165 -16.19 35.61 33.47
CA GLU A 1165 -17.28 35.57 34.47
C GLU A 1165 -18.38 36.60 34.16
N ARG A 1166 -18.00 37.77 33.62
CA ARG A 1166 -18.90 38.82 33.13
C ARG A 1166 -19.64 38.39 31.86
N ASP A 1167 -18.93 37.79 30.90
CA ASP A 1167 -19.51 37.31 29.64
C ASP A 1167 -20.45 36.11 29.90
N ASP A 1168 -20.08 35.17 30.78
CA ASP A 1168 -20.93 34.07 31.24
C ASP A 1168 -22.10 34.55 32.11
N TYR A 1169 -21.98 35.69 32.80
CA TYR A 1169 -23.09 36.36 33.50
C TYR A 1169 -24.08 36.97 32.50
N TRP A 1170 -23.63 37.84 31.59
CA TRP A 1170 -24.49 38.45 30.57
C TRP A 1170 -25.07 37.43 29.59
N ARG A 1171 -24.41 36.29 29.35
CA ARG A 1171 -24.97 35.17 28.58
C ARG A 1171 -26.15 34.51 29.30
N ARG A 1172 -26.05 34.32 30.63
CA ARG A 1172 -27.17 33.80 31.46
C ARG A 1172 -28.28 34.83 31.61
N GLU A 1173 -27.94 36.08 31.90
CA GLU A 1173 -28.93 37.15 32.04
C GLU A 1173 -29.60 37.48 30.70
N GLY A 1174 -28.88 37.46 29.59
CA GLY A 1174 -29.43 37.58 28.24
C GLY A 1174 -30.42 36.47 27.91
N LYS A 1175 -30.11 35.21 28.23
CA LYS A 1175 -31.09 34.10 28.12
C LYS A 1175 -32.30 34.32 29.03
N LYS A 1176 -32.11 34.82 30.26
CA LYS A 1176 -33.20 35.11 31.20
C LYS A 1176 -34.09 36.27 30.75
N ARG A 1177 -33.51 37.35 30.21
CA ARG A 1177 -34.23 38.49 29.64
C ARG A 1177 -34.93 38.16 28.31
N LYS A 1178 -34.42 37.18 27.54
CA LYS A 1178 -35.06 36.68 26.31
C LYS A 1178 -36.23 35.72 26.59
N ASN A 1179 -36.28 35.09 27.78
CA ASN A 1179 -37.40 34.25 28.24
C ASN A 1179 -38.09 34.84 29.49
N PRO A 1180 -38.83 35.97 29.39
CA PRO A 1180 -39.49 36.59 30.55
C PRO A 1180 -40.63 35.74 31.15
N ASP A 1181 -41.38 34.99 30.32
CA ASP A 1181 -42.54 34.19 30.74
C ASP A 1181 -42.17 32.85 31.45
N GLY A 1182 -40.89 32.61 31.76
CA GLY A 1182 -40.39 31.30 32.19
C GLY A 1182 -40.40 30.99 33.69
N GLU A 1183 -40.57 31.98 34.58
CA GLU A 1183 -40.16 31.84 36.00
C GLU A 1183 -41.25 32.18 37.04
N SER A 1184 -42.53 32.32 36.62
CA SER A 1184 -43.64 32.74 37.51
C SER A 1184 -44.67 31.64 37.83
N GLY A 1185 -44.29 30.36 37.77
CA GLY A 1185 -45.19 29.25 38.13
C GLY A 1185 -44.45 28.00 38.61
N GLY A 1186 -44.79 27.50 39.80
CA GLY A 1186 -44.29 26.20 40.30
C GLY A 1186 -43.95 26.11 41.80
N GLY A 1187 -43.87 27.23 42.52
CA GLY A 1187 -43.42 27.30 43.92
C GLY A 1187 -44.37 26.76 45.01
N ARG A 1188 -45.07 25.63 44.79
CA ARG A 1188 -45.90 24.98 45.83
C ARG A 1188 -45.19 23.77 46.43
N GLY A 1189 -45.01 23.81 47.75
CA GLY A 1189 -43.97 23.02 48.42
C GLY A 1189 -44.29 21.53 48.64
N LYS A 1190 -43.23 20.71 48.67
CA LYS A 1190 -43.18 19.43 49.38
C LYS A 1190 -42.24 19.56 50.57
N LYS A 1191 -42.79 19.61 51.78
CA LYS A 1191 -42.04 19.19 52.98
C LYS A 1191 -41.65 17.73 52.81
N ARG A 1192 -40.45 17.36 53.26
CA ARG A 1192 -40.16 15.98 53.65
C ARG A 1192 -39.26 15.93 54.87
N ARG A 1193 -39.53 14.95 55.73
CA ARG A 1193 -38.52 14.30 56.56
C ARG A 1193 -37.61 13.47 55.65
#